data_AF-A0A432WNQ6-F1
#
_entry.id   AF-A0A432WNQ6-F1
#
_cell.length_a   1.000
_cell.length_b   1.000
_cell.length_c   1.000
_cell.angle_alpha   90.00
_cell.angle_beta   90.00
_cell.angle_gamma   90.00
#
_symmetry.space_group_name_H-M   'P 1'
#
loop_
_entity.id
_entity.type
_entity.pdbx_description
1 polymer ?
#
loop_
_entity_poly.entity_id
_entity_poly.type
_entity_poly.pdbx_seq_one_letter_code
_entity_poly.pdbx_strand_id
1 'polypeptide(L)'
;MRTLFAVILLVIAVAPSWAQEPIAYWAQNNNTLADGTSGFAPESFPQQADVGNGILYLQNFEETLQANGAYTRIISFAGTTQNRLDTSFPAGGSLSIQGGTGFFNNGAQVVLEVDTSGFQDIQFSFAVNTTATGFDTRTVEWSTDGSNYNLIDVDVRRGSWFTQSYDLSSVEDLNDNALVYFRITVDGATNVTGNNRFDNILVSGTSLDSLTRMTVYERDFVDNPFTRGWSQVNVVGDVPWDWNGSFGNVTYTTFSGGTCTEADSWLISPAFNTTGLTGQQLSFDIARGFNGTNGFDVLYSTTYDGSGAIDMADWNLITEITGSDFTSNNTNVTFGPFDVLEGLEGDVYVAFRYAFDSGNCSTWRVANFLIEADVYVNDAPFQCGATTDRIHWVQGAGFQSPVQRAQVQLEAIVVASFQDTFDGGLGGFYLQEADENHDDNPLTSEGIFVYDAEFADRINVQVGDKVRVAGTVGEFFGHTQIQDLTAVELCNTNQSHRISPATVELPVTDLIQLEAVEGMLVETTQPLTVTDVFNVARFGEIVVSNGRLYQPTQVVRGGDEARAVQAANDLNRLIIDNARGGSYRTPYMTGADGFSELSASNPIRNGFVVEPGFEAIMGFAFGSYRLRSEASPRFDASANPRTEAPQMQGVGDLRIATYNVENLFATLGSANECGPNSLGCRGAANQNELDRQLGKVTAAILAINADMLALIEIENDATDDTLAMLVDALNDQDELADWAFIPTGYLGTDAIKPAFIYRTSRLALEGDFAVLTSAVDPDFDDSRQRPALAQTFRTLDGDLFTAVAVHLRAKASCPSGSGPNADSGDGQGCWNEWRTLSAGALDRWLETDPTNTGAEAVVILGDFNAYAMEDPMVLLMDAGYTNLAIAANGGDPAVYSYTFMGQAGSLDHALGNEAFMQFVVDARAWNINSDETPAFNFNERLPSSSLFKPSSFYNADPYRSSDHDPLVIELQFAPALPTCAPGIVNRPAHPRGKELPVPRCDQNNRGGNGRN
;
A
#
# COMPACT_ATOMS: atom_id res chain seq x y z
N MET A 1 -14.31 47.60 58.06
CA MET A 1 -12.82 47.50 58.07
C MET A 1 -12.48 46.48 56.99
N ARG A 2 -12.01 46.92 55.82
CA ARG A 2 -10.56 47.01 55.45
C ARG A 2 -9.92 45.60 55.43
N THR A 3 -9.33 45.05 54.37
CA THR A 3 -9.00 45.52 53.00
C THR A 3 -8.46 44.31 52.21
N LEU A 4 -8.56 44.39 50.87
CA LEU A 4 -7.91 43.65 49.76
C LEU A 4 -6.69 42.75 50.05
N PHE A 5 -6.61 41.62 49.34
CA PHE A 5 -5.53 41.34 48.36
C PHE A 5 -6.05 40.42 47.23
N ALA A 6 -5.51 40.63 46.04
CA ALA A 6 -6.03 40.26 44.73
C ALA A 6 -5.98 38.75 44.40
N VAL A 7 -7.00 38.31 43.67
CA VAL A 7 -7.04 37.04 42.93
C VAL A 7 -6.29 37.28 41.62
N ILE A 8 -5.11 36.67 41.45
CA ILE A 8 -4.45 36.53 40.16
C ILE A 8 -4.87 35.16 39.62
N LEU A 9 -5.43 35.16 38.40
CA LEU A 9 -5.70 33.99 37.58
C LEU A 9 -4.41 33.17 37.44
N LEU A 10 -4.48 31.88 37.76
CA LEU A 10 -3.57 30.88 37.23
C LEU A 10 -4.42 29.94 36.38
N VAL A 11 -4.56 30.30 35.10
CA VAL A 11 -4.93 29.35 34.05
C VAL A 11 -3.68 28.49 33.88
N ILE A 12 -3.74 27.24 34.35
CA ILE A 12 -2.74 26.25 33.96
C ILE A 12 -3.10 25.89 32.52
N ALA A 13 -2.51 26.63 31.58
CA ALA A 13 -2.45 26.21 30.19
C ALA A 13 -1.58 24.96 30.17
N VAL A 14 -2.18 23.81 29.96
CA VAL A 14 -1.44 22.67 29.43
C VAL A 14 -1.21 23.05 27.97
N ALA A 15 -0.03 23.60 27.68
CA ALA A 15 0.37 23.88 26.30
C ALA A 15 0.44 22.54 25.54
N PRO A 16 0.11 22.52 24.24
CA PRO A 16 0.32 21.33 23.41
C PRO A 16 1.79 20.88 23.51
N SER A 17 2.05 19.58 23.43
CA SER A 17 3.42 19.08 23.36
C SER A 17 3.98 19.39 21.98
N TRP A 18 4.58 20.57 21.83
CA TRP A 18 5.27 20.98 20.61
C TRP A 18 6.42 20.02 20.31
N ALA A 19 6.72 19.84 19.02
CA ALA A 19 7.78 18.93 18.59
C ALA A 19 9.14 19.40 19.15
N GLN A 20 9.89 18.44 19.69
CA GLN A 20 11.25 18.66 20.17
C GLN A 20 12.20 18.74 18.97
N GLU A 21 12.91 19.86 18.84
CA GLU A 21 13.92 20.10 17.82
C GLU A 21 15.32 19.80 18.37
N PRO A 22 16.24 19.25 17.54
CA PRO A 22 17.62 19.01 17.97
C PRO A 22 18.36 20.34 18.16
N ILE A 23 18.78 20.62 19.40
CA ILE A 23 19.63 21.78 19.71
C ILE A 23 21.10 21.46 19.44
N ALA A 24 21.52 20.26 19.83
CA ALA A 24 22.84 19.73 19.54
C ALA A 24 22.84 18.19 19.52
N TYR A 25 23.46 17.59 18.50
CA TYR A 25 23.54 16.14 18.33
C TYR A 25 24.94 15.68 17.95
N TRP A 26 25.42 14.62 18.60
CA TRP A 26 26.69 13.96 18.29
C TRP A 26 26.45 12.49 17.94
N ALA A 27 26.57 12.18 16.65
CA ALA A 27 26.38 10.85 16.10
C ALA A 27 27.58 9.92 16.35
N GLN A 28 28.76 10.45 16.69
CA GLN A 28 29.99 9.68 16.92
C GLN A 28 30.39 8.74 15.77
N ASN A 29 29.85 8.96 14.57
CA ASN A 29 30.00 8.05 13.44
C ASN A 29 31.39 8.11 12.80
N ASN A 30 32.05 9.27 12.85
CA ASN A 30 33.33 9.51 12.18
C ASN A 30 34.46 9.81 13.17
N ASN A 31 34.99 8.77 13.80
CA ASN A 31 36.12 8.86 14.74
C ASN A 31 37.44 8.39 14.11
N THR A 32 37.65 8.70 12.82
CA THR A 32 38.86 8.30 12.08
C THR A 32 39.98 9.32 12.31
N LEU A 33 41.14 8.83 12.74
CA LEU A 33 42.36 9.62 12.94
C LEU A 33 43.10 9.84 11.61
N ALA A 34 44.05 10.78 11.60
CA ALA A 34 44.81 11.14 10.41
C ALA A 34 45.62 9.99 9.79
N ASP A 35 45.93 8.94 10.56
CA ASP A 35 46.61 7.73 10.11
C ASP A 35 45.65 6.65 9.56
N GLY A 36 44.34 6.92 9.54
CA GLY A 36 43.29 6.02 9.09
C GLY A 36 42.78 5.03 10.15
N THR A 37 43.33 5.04 11.37
CA THR A 37 42.82 4.22 12.49
C THR A 37 41.64 4.90 13.18
N SER A 38 40.79 4.14 13.88
CA SER A 38 39.68 4.70 14.65
C SER A 38 40.08 4.95 16.10
N GLY A 39 39.78 6.13 16.63
CA GLY A 39 40.13 6.53 18.00
C GLY A 39 39.97 8.03 18.21
N PHE A 40 40.48 8.50 19.35
CA PHE A 40 40.43 9.92 19.70
C PHE A 40 41.84 10.40 20.06
N ALA A 41 42.17 11.62 19.67
CA ALA A 41 43.43 12.31 19.99
C ALA A 41 43.11 13.65 20.67
N PRO A 42 44.10 14.38 21.23
CA PRO A 42 43.84 15.67 21.86
C PRO A 42 43.09 16.66 20.97
N GLU A 43 43.36 16.66 19.66
CA GLU A 43 42.66 17.47 18.66
C GLU A 43 41.22 17.04 18.37
N SER A 44 40.80 15.86 18.83
CA SER A 44 39.41 15.41 18.73
C SER A 44 38.48 16.17 19.68
N PHE A 45 39.03 16.86 20.68
CA PHE A 45 38.26 17.62 21.67
C PHE A 45 38.69 19.09 21.72
N PRO A 46 37.75 20.05 21.81
CA PRO A 46 36.30 19.84 21.82
C PRO A 46 35.76 19.37 20.46
N GLN A 47 34.85 18.40 20.49
CA GLN A 47 34.15 17.91 19.32
C GLN A 47 32.91 18.76 19.06
N GLN A 48 32.79 19.31 17.85
CA GLN A 48 31.58 20.01 17.42
C GLN A 48 30.43 19.02 17.24
N ALA A 49 29.22 19.47 17.51
CA ALA A 49 28.01 18.71 17.18
C ALA A 49 27.92 18.47 15.66
N ASP A 50 27.37 17.32 15.28
CA ASP A 50 27.07 16.97 13.88
C ASP A 50 25.83 17.73 13.38
N VAL A 51 24.89 18.04 14.29
CA VAL A 51 23.72 18.91 14.06
C VAL A 51 23.62 19.91 15.21
N GLY A 52 23.28 21.16 14.89
CA GLY A 52 23.10 22.22 15.88
C GLY A 52 24.40 22.82 16.38
N ASN A 53 24.33 23.57 17.48
CA ASN A 53 25.46 24.29 18.06
C ASN A 53 25.78 23.75 19.45
N GLY A 54 26.87 22.98 19.55
CA GLY A 54 27.35 22.49 20.83
C GLY A 54 28.76 21.94 20.74
N ILE A 55 29.44 21.88 21.88
CA ILE A 55 30.73 21.22 21.99
C ILE A 55 30.71 20.09 23.04
N LEU A 56 31.41 19.00 22.72
CA LEU A 56 31.62 17.87 23.62
C LEU A 56 33.10 17.74 23.94
N TYR A 57 33.44 17.57 25.22
CA TYR A 57 34.81 17.30 25.66
C TYR A 57 34.85 16.40 26.89
N LEU A 58 36.05 15.93 27.24
CA LEU A 58 36.28 15.04 28.38
C LEU A 58 37.01 15.75 29.52
N GLN A 59 36.68 15.41 30.76
CA GLN A 59 37.40 15.81 31.97
C GLN A 59 37.71 14.62 32.87
N ASN A 60 38.68 14.77 33.77
CA ASN A 60 39.06 13.78 34.79
C ASN A 60 39.35 12.37 34.23
N PHE A 61 40.03 12.29 33.09
CA PHE A 61 40.36 11.03 32.42
C PHE A 61 41.87 10.84 32.21
N GLU A 62 42.28 9.62 31.89
CA GLU A 62 43.65 9.23 31.62
C GLU A 62 44.08 9.73 30.24
N GLU A 63 44.91 10.78 30.23
CA GLU A 63 45.41 11.43 29.02
C GLU A 63 46.66 10.76 28.40
N THR A 64 46.98 9.51 28.80
CA THR A 64 48.14 8.78 28.26
C THR A 64 47.99 8.55 26.75
N LEU A 65 48.96 9.01 25.96
CA LEU A 65 48.95 8.88 24.50
C LEU A 65 49.74 7.65 24.00
N GLN A 66 49.26 7.10 22.89
CA GLN A 66 49.94 6.10 22.07
C GLN A 66 50.98 6.78 21.16
N ALA A 67 51.82 5.97 20.50
CA ALA A 67 52.86 6.49 19.61
C ALA A 67 52.33 7.26 18.40
N ASN A 68 51.09 7.00 17.99
CA ASN A 68 50.39 7.71 16.90
C ASN A 68 49.65 8.97 17.37
N GLY A 69 49.78 9.38 18.63
CA GLY A 69 49.13 10.57 19.18
C GLY A 69 47.72 10.36 19.71
N ALA A 70 47.12 9.18 19.51
CA ALA A 70 45.81 8.84 20.04
C ALA A 70 45.83 8.59 21.55
N TYR A 71 44.73 8.87 22.25
CA TYR A 71 44.53 8.44 23.63
C TYR A 71 44.57 6.91 23.73
N THR A 72 45.16 6.39 24.81
CA THR A 72 45.27 4.95 25.04
C THR A 72 43.96 4.35 25.55
N ARG A 73 43.10 5.16 26.18
CA ARG A 73 41.90 4.69 26.91
C ARG A 73 40.61 5.38 26.52
N ILE A 74 40.67 6.30 25.55
CA ILE A 74 39.51 6.85 24.87
C ILE A 74 39.56 6.31 23.44
N ILE A 75 38.68 5.35 23.13
CA ILE A 75 38.78 4.52 21.92
C ILE A 75 37.42 4.54 21.20
N SER A 76 37.44 4.35 19.87
CA SER A 76 36.21 4.13 19.10
C SER A 76 35.95 2.65 18.87
N PHE A 77 34.71 2.21 19.12
CA PHE A 77 34.18 0.90 18.74
C PHE A 77 33.05 1.07 17.71
N ALA A 78 32.47 -0.04 17.24
CA ALA A 78 31.25 0.02 16.44
C ALA A 78 30.07 0.59 17.26
N GLY A 79 29.39 1.56 16.67
CA GLY A 79 28.22 2.26 17.19
C GLY A 79 26.90 1.52 17.00
N THR A 80 25.81 2.27 17.05
CA THR A 80 24.42 1.80 16.99
C THR A 80 23.52 2.81 16.26
N THR A 81 22.35 2.36 15.82
CA THR A 81 21.27 3.24 15.33
C THR A 81 20.28 3.60 16.43
N GLN A 82 20.45 3.10 17.66
CA GLN A 82 19.59 3.48 18.78
C GLN A 82 19.84 4.93 19.18
N ASN A 83 18.77 5.67 19.46
CA ASN A 83 18.78 7.12 19.69
C ASN A 83 19.28 7.97 18.51
N ARG A 84 19.40 7.41 17.29
CA ARG A 84 19.81 8.21 16.13
C ARG A 84 18.76 9.28 15.86
N LEU A 85 19.23 10.46 15.46
CA LEU A 85 18.36 11.59 15.13
C LEU A 85 17.43 11.25 13.97
N ASP A 86 18.01 10.80 12.86
CA ASP A 86 17.27 10.35 11.68
C ASP A 86 18.08 9.32 10.87
N THR A 87 17.56 8.89 9.72
CA THR A 87 18.16 7.82 8.90
C THR A 87 19.46 8.21 8.19
N SER A 88 19.79 9.50 8.09
CA SER A 88 21.04 10.02 7.51
C SER A 88 22.28 9.72 8.35
N PHE A 89 22.09 9.33 9.63
CA PHE A 89 23.16 8.91 10.54
C PHE A 89 23.17 7.37 10.72
N PRO A 90 23.88 6.61 9.86
CA PRO A 90 24.02 5.15 9.99
C PRO A 90 24.90 4.78 11.19
N ALA A 91 24.86 3.52 11.66
CA ALA A 91 25.77 3.10 12.73
C ALA A 91 27.24 3.16 12.26
N GLY A 92 28.06 3.95 12.95
CA GLY A 92 29.48 4.14 12.68
C GLY A 92 30.36 3.80 13.89
N GLY A 93 31.02 4.81 14.46
CA GLY A 93 31.85 4.74 15.65
C GLY A 93 31.07 4.91 16.98
N SER A 94 31.78 5.01 18.10
CA SER A 94 31.19 5.36 19.41
C SER A 94 32.27 5.96 20.31
N LEU A 95 31.94 6.93 21.17
CA LEU A 95 32.86 7.43 22.19
C LEU A 95 32.98 6.42 23.35
N SER A 96 34.11 5.71 23.46
CA SER A 96 34.31 4.74 24.53
C SER A 96 35.39 5.13 25.52
N ILE A 97 34.99 5.22 26.78
CA ILE A 97 35.88 5.39 27.93
C ILE A 97 36.17 4.00 28.51
N GLN A 98 37.44 3.63 28.66
CA GLN A 98 37.87 2.42 29.37
C GLN A 98 38.27 2.75 30.82
N GLY A 99 38.26 1.77 31.73
CA GLY A 99 38.60 1.96 33.15
C GLY A 99 40.00 2.57 33.39
N GLY A 100 40.94 2.34 32.49
CA GLY A 100 42.27 2.97 32.55
C GLY A 100 43.20 2.34 33.59
N THR A 101 44.46 2.76 33.56
CA THR A 101 45.54 2.21 34.39
C THR A 101 45.24 2.46 35.86
N GLY A 102 45.15 1.40 36.67
CA GLY A 102 44.76 1.51 38.07
C GLY A 102 43.31 2.00 38.29
N PHE A 103 42.46 1.86 37.27
CA PHE A 103 41.08 2.36 37.25
C PHE A 103 40.96 3.89 37.32
N PHE A 104 41.97 4.60 36.77
CA PHE A 104 42.05 6.06 36.82
C PHE A 104 40.79 6.77 36.26
N ASN A 105 40.11 6.16 35.29
CA ASN A 105 38.93 6.77 34.67
C ASN A 105 37.65 6.62 35.50
N ASN A 106 37.72 6.04 36.70
CA ASN A 106 36.64 6.17 37.67
C ASN A 106 36.52 7.64 38.11
N GLY A 107 35.41 8.28 37.74
CA GLY A 107 35.19 9.72 37.85
C GLY A 107 35.46 10.50 36.55
N ALA A 108 35.76 9.82 35.44
CA ALA A 108 35.87 10.47 34.13
C ALA A 108 34.52 11.05 33.69
N GLN A 109 34.57 12.19 33.01
CA GLN A 109 33.39 12.99 32.70
C GLN A 109 33.31 13.24 31.20
N VAL A 110 32.15 12.99 30.62
CA VAL A 110 31.73 13.53 29.32
C VAL A 110 30.96 14.80 29.59
N VAL A 111 31.44 15.93 29.08
CA VAL A 111 30.81 17.24 29.28
C VAL A 111 30.36 17.79 27.94
N LEU A 112 29.13 18.28 27.90
CA LEU A 112 28.53 18.92 26.73
C LEU A 112 28.22 20.37 27.08
N GLU A 113 28.62 21.30 26.23
CA GLU A 113 28.17 22.70 26.26
C GLU A 113 27.22 22.93 25.10
N VAL A 114 26.04 23.47 25.40
CA VAL A 114 24.97 23.69 24.44
C VAL A 114 24.38 25.08 24.66
N ASP A 115 24.12 25.79 23.57
CA ASP A 115 23.35 27.03 23.58
C ASP A 115 21.87 26.68 23.40
N THR A 116 21.05 26.90 24.43
CA THR A 116 19.60 26.68 24.41
C THR A 116 18.81 27.98 24.22
N SER A 117 19.45 29.09 23.81
CA SER A 117 18.76 30.32 23.46
C SER A 117 17.73 30.08 22.36
N GLY A 118 16.52 30.61 22.55
CA GLY A 118 15.40 30.36 21.65
C GLY A 118 14.71 29.01 21.85
N PHE A 119 15.02 28.24 22.90
CA PHE A 119 14.36 26.95 23.19
C PHE A 119 13.81 26.87 24.62
N GLN A 120 12.78 26.05 24.81
CA GLN A 120 12.27 25.63 26.12
C GLN A 120 12.03 24.12 26.16
N ASP A 121 11.51 23.61 27.28
CA ASP A 121 11.14 22.20 27.46
C ASP A 121 12.29 21.21 27.15
N ILE A 122 13.49 21.53 27.64
CA ILE A 122 14.72 20.84 27.25
C ILE A 122 14.67 19.34 27.58
N GLN A 123 15.15 18.50 26.66
CA GLN A 123 15.37 17.08 26.86
C GLN A 123 16.81 16.69 26.57
N PHE A 124 17.28 15.65 27.26
CA PHE A 124 18.62 15.10 27.08
C PHE A 124 18.59 13.59 26.95
N SER A 125 19.23 13.04 25.91
CA SER A 125 19.27 11.61 25.67
C SER A 125 20.58 11.11 25.07
N PHE A 126 20.87 9.83 25.24
CA PHE A 126 22.01 9.16 24.60
C PHE A 126 21.83 7.65 24.54
N ALA A 127 22.49 7.00 23.58
CA ALA A 127 22.65 5.54 23.56
C ALA A 127 23.90 5.13 24.32
N VAL A 128 23.82 4.07 25.13
CA VAL A 128 24.96 3.56 25.88
C VAL A 128 25.08 2.03 25.83
N ASN A 129 26.32 1.55 25.74
CA ASN A 129 26.66 0.13 25.84
C ASN A 129 27.72 -0.06 26.92
N THR A 130 27.56 -1.10 27.72
CA THR A 130 28.40 -1.36 28.89
C THR A 130 29.01 -2.76 28.83
N THR A 131 30.23 -2.89 29.32
CA THR A 131 30.83 -4.21 29.57
C THR A 131 30.66 -4.62 31.03
N ALA A 132 30.66 -5.92 31.32
CA ALA A 132 30.48 -6.44 32.68
C ALA A 132 31.53 -5.94 33.69
N THR A 133 32.70 -5.52 33.22
CA THR A 133 33.82 -5.02 34.02
C THR A 133 34.09 -3.52 33.84
N GLY A 134 33.28 -2.84 33.02
CA GLY A 134 33.30 -1.38 32.89
C GLY A 134 32.57 -0.69 34.04
N PHE A 135 32.34 0.60 33.87
CA PHE A 135 31.64 1.46 34.84
C PHE A 135 30.25 0.91 35.15
N ASP A 136 29.90 0.76 36.43
CA ASP A 136 28.54 0.41 36.87
C ASP A 136 27.64 1.61 37.05
N THR A 137 28.18 2.83 37.22
CA THR A 137 27.37 4.04 37.37
C THR A 137 27.67 5.09 36.30
N ARG A 138 26.62 5.85 35.95
CA ARG A 138 26.64 7.06 35.14
C ARG A 138 25.81 8.13 35.86
N THR A 139 26.48 9.05 36.53
CA THR A 139 25.82 10.19 37.18
C THR A 139 25.62 11.28 36.13
N VAL A 140 24.36 11.63 35.88
CA VAL A 140 23.95 12.62 34.88
C VAL A 140 23.53 13.91 35.58
N GLU A 141 24.08 15.03 35.16
CA GLU A 141 23.91 16.34 35.81
C GLU A 141 23.78 17.47 34.79
N TRP A 142 23.19 18.59 35.19
CA TRP A 142 23.16 19.84 34.41
C TRP A 142 23.73 21.03 35.19
N SER A 143 24.15 22.08 34.47
CA SER A 143 24.58 23.37 35.05
C SER A 143 24.40 24.51 34.04
N THR A 144 24.27 25.74 34.52
CA THR A 144 24.26 26.97 33.69
C THR A 144 25.52 27.82 33.88
N ASP A 145 26.47 27.37 34.72
CA ASP A 145 27.72 28.08 35.00
C ASP A 145 28.97 27.18 34.88
N GLY A 146 28.79 25.90 34.52
CA GLY A 146 29.84 24.91 34.36
C GLY A 146 30.58 24.54 35.65
N SER A 147 30.10 24.98 36.81
CA SER A 147 30.77 24.81 38.11
C SER A 147 29.84 24.18 39.16
N ASN A 148 28.60 24.66 39.25
CA ASN A 148 27.56 24.16 40.15
C ASN A 148 26.62 23.25 39.37
N TYR A 149 26.77 21.94 39.57
CA TYR A 149 25.98 20.93 38.88
C TYR A 149 24.83 20.43 39.74
N ASN A 150 23.66 20.31 39.12
CA ASN A 150 22.45 19.74 39.69
C ASN A 150 22.25 18.33 39.16
N LEU A 151 21.92 17.39 40.05
CA LEU A 151 21.71 15.99 39.70
C LEU A 151 20.42 15.81 38.89
N ILE A 152 20.52 15.13 37.75
CA ILE A 152 19.38 14.62 36.97
C ILE A 152 19.07 13.19 37.44
N ASP A 153 20.04 12.29 37.31
CA ASP A 153 19.87 10.87 37.63
C ASP A 153 21.22 10.17 37.91
N VAL A 154 21.17 9.00 38.54
CA VAL A 154 22.30 8.08 38.67
C VAL A 154 21.93 6.74 38.02
N ASP A 155 22.27 6.59 36.75
CA ASP A 155 21.97 5.36 36.01
C ASP A 155 22.96 4.24 36.37
N VAL A 156 22.42 3.10 36.77
CA VAL A 156 23.16 1.90 37.17
C VAL A 156 22.94 0.70 36.23
N ARG A 157 22.20 0.90 35.14
CA ARG A 157 21.84 -0.18 34.20
C ARG A 157 23.07 -0.74 33.48
N ARG A 158 22.99 -2.00 33.06
CA ARG A 158 24.03 -2.66 32.27
C ARG A 158 23.39 -3.47 31.16
N GLY A 159 24.01 -3.47 29.99
CA GLY A 159 23.53 -4.18 28.82
C GLY A 159 24.32 -3.85 27.55
N SER A 160 23.97 -4.55 26.48
CA SER A 160 24.21 -4.10 25.11
C SER A 160 23.30 -2.90 24.82
N TRP A 161 23.70 -2.03 23.88
CA TRP A 161 23.06 -0.76 23.51
C TRP A 161 21.61 -0.58 24.02
N PHE A 162 21.43 0.43 24.88
CA PHE A 162 20.14 0.92 25.35
C PHE A 162 20.14 2.46 25.43
N THR A 163 18.97 3.08 25.27
CA THR A 163 18.80 4.54 25.33
C THR A 163 18.51 5.01 26.76
N GLN A 164 19.12 6.14 27.15
CA GLN A 164 18.74 6.96 28.29
C GLN A 164 18.11 8.25 27.78
N SER A 165 16.98 8.65 28.35
CA SER A 165 16.29 9.89 28.01
C SER A 165 15.79 10.55 29.29
N TYR A 166 15.98 11.86 29.39
CA TYR A 166 15.64 12.68 30.53
C TYR A 166 14.80 13.85 30.05
N ASP A 167 13.57 13.94 30.58
CA ASP A 167 12.69 15.09 30.41
C ASP A 167 13.05 16.14 31.47
N LEU A 168 13.55 17.30 31.01
CA LEU A 168 13.95 18.42 31.85
C LEU A 168 13.04 19.63 31.62
N SER A 169 11.85 19.43 31.05
CA SER A 169 10.90 20.51 30.76
C SER A 169 10.52 21.35 31.98
N SER A 170 10.49 20.73 33.16
CA SER A 170 10.24 21.42 34.43
C SER A 170 11.42 22.29 34.95
N VAL A 171 12.57 22.30 34.27
CA VAL A 171 13.78 23.03 34.69
C VAL A 171 13.89 24.34 33.91
N GLU A 172 13.20 25.37 34.39
CA GLU A 172 13.14 26.70 33.74
C GLU A 172 14.53 27.34 33.49
N ASP A 173 15.53 27.06 34.34
CA ASP A 173 16.89 27.59 34.20
C ASP A 173 17.61 27.16 32.91
N LEU A 174 17.15 26.06 32.28
CA LEU A 174 17.70 25.55 31.02
C LEU A 174 17.05 26.18 29.79
N ASN A 175 15.92 26.87 29.94
CA ASN A 175 15.18 27.47 28.83
C ASN A 175 15.82 28.83 28.47
N ASP A 176 15.89 29.13 27.18
CA ASP A 176 16.40 30.38 26.59
C ASP A 176 17.76 30.82 27.17
N ASN A 177 18.71 29.87 27.26
CA ASN A 177 19.97 30.11 27.93
C ASN A 177 21.16 29.92 26.97
N ALA A 178 21.95 30.99 26.81
CA ALA A 178 23.10 31.01 25.90
C ALA A 178 24.16 29.94 26.21
N LEU A 179 24.14 29.34 27.41
CA LEU A 179 25.10 28.31 27.79
C LEU A 179 24.56 27.38 28.88
N VAL A 180 24.33 26.14 28.49
CA VAL A 180 23.96 25.01 29.35
C VAL A 180 25.03 23.93 29.27
N TYR A 181 25.30 23.31 30.41
CA TYR A 181 26.22 22.19 30.54
C TYR A 181 25.45 20.93 30.90
N PHE A 182 25.67 19.85 30.16
CA PHE A 182 25.32 18.50 30.59
C PHE A 182 26.59 17.72 30.92
N ARG A 183 26.55 16.90 31.97
CA ARG A 183 27.69 16.10 32.40
C ARG A 183 27.29 14.67 32.72
N ILE A 184 28.02 13.72 32.15
CA ILE A 184 27.92 12.30 32.48
C ILE A 184 29.23 11.89 33.15
N THR A 185 29.18 11.58 34.45
CA THR A 185 30.32 11.06 35.20
C THR A 185 30.23 9.53 35.30
N VAL A 186 31.24 8.81 34.81
CA VAL A 186 31.30 7.34 34.86
C VAL A 186 32.14 6.84 36.03
N ASP A 187 31.66 5.83 36.77
CA ASP A 187 32.39 5.25 37.92
C ASP A 187 32.15 3.72 38.07
N GLY A 188 33.01 3.05 38.84
CA GLY A 188 32.89 1.65 39.21
C GLY A 188 33.47 0.64 38.20
N ALA A 189 34.38 1.07 37.32
CA ALA A 189 35.17 0.14 36.51
C ALA A 189 36.08 -0.72 37.40
N THR A 190 36.10 -2.02 37.10
CA THR A 190 36.90 -3.03 37.83
C THR A 190 37.97 -3.68 36.94
N ASN A 191 38.05 -3.27 35.68
CA ASN A 191 39.05 -3.71 34.72
C ASN A 191 39.55 -2.52 33.88
N VAL A 192 40.85 -2.49 33.60
CA VAL A 192 41.53 -1.45 32.80
C VAL A 192 40.90 -1.29 31.40
N THR A 193 40.41 -2.36 30.78
CA THR A 193 39.76 -2.32 29.46
C THR A 193 38.24 -2.44 29.54
N GLY A 194 37.68 -2.60 30.74
CA GLY A 194 36.24 -2.50 30.94
C GLY A 194 35.78 -1.09 30.54
N ASN A 195 34.69 -0.99 29.78
CA ASN A 195 34.27 0.27 29.17
C ASN A 195 32.76 0.51 29.25
N ASN A 196 32.41 1.79 29.10
CA ASN A 196 31.11 2.26 28.64
C ASN A 196 31.33 2.97 27.28
N ARG A 197 30.35 2.87 26.40
CA ARG A 197 30.37 3.43 25.04
C ARG A 197 29.15 4.32 24.90
N PHE A 198 29.35 5.56 24.49
CA PHE A 198 28.31 6.54 24.24
C PHE A 198 28.19 6.78 22.75
N ASP A 199 26.96 6.87 22.30
CA ASP A 199 26.63 7.07 20.90
C ASP A 199 25.32 7.85 20.79
N ASN A 200 25.12 8.53 19.66
CA ASN A 200 23.91 9.30 19.36
C ASN A 200 23.44 10.17 20.55
N ILE A 201 24.29 11.08 21.02
CA ILE A 201 23.99 11.96 22.15
C ILE A 201 23.19 13.16 21.63
N LEU A 202 22.01 13.41 22.19
CA LEU A 202 21.07 14.43 21.74
C LEU A 202 20.62 15.32 22.88
N VAL A 203 20.75 16.63 22.69
CA VAL A 203 20.02 17.65 23.44
C VAL A 203 18.96 18.24 22.50
N SER A 204 17.72 18.27 22.95
CA SER A 204 16.60 18.82 22.18
C SER A 204 15.77 19.78 23.04
N GLY A 205 14.94 20.59 22.39
CA GLY A 205 13.98 21.47 23.05
C GLY A 205 12.90 21.93 22.09
N THR A 206 11.84 22.52 22.62
CA THR A 206 10.81 23.20 21.85
C THR A 206 11.32 24.59 21.45
N SER A 207 11.37 24.90 20.16
CA SER A 207 11.74 26.26 19.69
C SER A 207 10.71 27.29 20.13
N LEU A 208 11.14 28.38 20.76
CA LEU A 208 10.30 29.50 21.16
C LEU A 208 9.69 30.21 19.94
N ASP A 209 10.42 30.25 18.84
CA ASP A 209 9.89 30.77 17.58
C ASP A 209 8.74 29.87 17.11
N SER A 210 8.92 28.54 17.14
CA SER A 210 7.87 27.58 16.74
C SER A 210 6.57 27.70 17.56
N LEU A 211 6.65 28.12 18.84
CA LEU A 211 5.47 28.37 19.69
C LEU A 211 4.60 29.52 19.21
N THR A 212 5.19 30.44 18.45
CA THR A 212 4.52 31.60 17.88
C THR A 212 4.14 31.41 16.42
N ARG A 213 4.37 30.22 15.87
CA ARG A 213 4.07 29.87 14.49
C ARG A 213 2.95 28.85 14.38
N MET A 214 2.12 29.03 13.38
CA MET A 214 1.23 27.99 12.87
C MET A 214 1.68 27.56 11.48
N THR A 215 1.40 26.30 11.15
CA THR A 215 1.68 25.75 9.83
C THR A 215 0.50 26.07 8.91
N VAL A 216 0.79 26.79 7.82
CA VAL A 216 -0.18 27.12 6.77
C VAL A 216 -0.22 26.02 5.72
N TYR A 217 0.94 25.47 5.38
CA TYR A 217 1.03 24.36 4.45
C TYR A 217 2.34 23.62 4.70
N GLU A 218 2.29 22.31 4.85
CA GLU A 218 3.47 21.45 4.95
C GLU A 218 3.37 20.27 3.98
N ARG A 219 4.51 19.86 3.42
CA ARG A 219 4.60 18.67 2.58
C ARG A 219 5.97 18.02 2.66
N ASP A 220 6.00 16.85 3.27
CA ASP A 220 7.17 15.96 3.41
C ASP A 220 7.27 14.89 2.30
N PHE A 221 6.31 14.88 1.36
CA PHE A 221 6.23 13.98 0.20
C PHE A 221 6.27 12.48 0.53
N VAL A 222 5.85 12.07 1.74
CA VAL A 222 5.76 10.64 2.11
C VAL A 222 4.66 9.91 1.35
N ASP A 223 3.58 10.62 0.98
CA ASP A 223 2.50 10.17 0.11
C ASP A 223 2.52 10.93 -1.23
N ASN A 224 1.82 10.38 -2.24
CA ASN A 224 1.85 10.90 -3.59
C ASN A 224 1.32 12.35 -3.65
N PRO A 225 2.16 13.36 -3.98
CA PRO A 225 1.73 14.75 -3.98
C PRO A 225 0.72 15.06 -5.09
N PHE A 226 0.72 14.28 -6.18
CA PHE A 226 -0.19 14.49 -7.30
C PHE A 226 -1.63 14.11 -6.97
N THR A 227 -1.85 13.36 -5.88
CA THR A 227 -3.19 13.12 -5.31
C THR A 227 -3.54 14.13 -4.20
N ARG A 228 -2.68 15.12 -3.97
CA ARG A 228 -2.80 16.16 -2.94
C ARG A 228 -2.66 17.57 -3.52
N GLY A 229 -3.16 17.73 -4.75
CA GLY A 229 -3.25 19.01 -5.45
C GLY A 229 -1.96 19.54 -6.06
N TRP A 230 -0.82 18.86 -5.91
CA TRP A 230 0.38 19.26 -6.66
C TRP A 230 0.21 18.93 -8.14
N SER A 231 0.64 19.84 -8.99
CA SER A 231 0.56 19.67 -10.44
C SER A 231 1.96 19.64 -11.05
N GLN A 232 2.08 18.91 -12.16
CA GLN A 232 3.28 18.92 -12.98
C GLN A 232 2.95 19.44 -14.37
N VAL A 233 3.81 20.30 -14.90
CA VAL A 233 3.64 20.88 -16.24
C VAL A 233 4.95 20.76 -17.01
N ASN A 234 4.92 20.02 -18.12
CA ASN A 234 6.04 19.92 -19.05
C ASN A 234 5.83 20.91 -20.20
N VAL A 235 6.59 22.00 -20.21
CA VAL A 235 6.59 23.01 -21.29
C VAL A 235 7.46 22.54 -22.46
N VAL A 236 8.62 21.94 -22.16
CA VAL A 236 9.51 21.30 -23.13
C VAL A 236 9.89 19.91 -22.61
N GLY A 237 9.82 18.90 -23.49
CA GLY A 237 10.01 17.49 -23.14
C GLY A 237 8.73 16.80 -22.67
N ASP A 238 8.78 15.49 -22.48
CA ASP A 238 7.67 14.64 -22.06
C ASP A 238 7.96 13.83 -20.78
N VAL A 239 9.14 14.01 -20.18
CA VAL A 239 9.53 13.34 -18.94
C VAL A 239 8.73 13.92 -17.77
N PRO A 240 7.91 13.12 -17.06
CA PRO A 240 7.19 13.58 -15.88
C PRO A 240 8.11 13.64 -14.65
N TRP A 241 7.66 14.36 -13.62
CA TRP A 241 8.20 14.26 -12.27
C TRP A 241 7.90 12.88 -11.69
N ASP A 242 8.90 12.31 -11.02
CA ASP A 242 8.80 10.99 -10.41
C ASP A 242 8.69 11.15 -8.90
N TRP A 243 7.55 10.73 -8.34
CA TRP A 243 7.39 10.65 -6.88
C TRP A 243 7.82 9.27 -6.40
N ASN A 244 8.65 9.25 -5.36
CA ASN A 244 9.08 8.01 -4.74
C ASN A 244 8.80 8.04 -3.23
N GLY A 245 7.70 7.38 -2.82
CA GLY A 245 7.32 7.27 -1.42
C GLY A 245 8.34 6.59 -0.51
N SER A 246 9.30 5.82 -1.05
CA SER A 246 10.39 5.23 -0.24
C SER A 246 11.46 6.25 0.14
N PHE A 247 11.62 7.32 -0.65
CA PHE A 247 12.58 8.39 -0.37
C PHE A 247 11.92 9.68 0.14
N GLY A 248 10.59 9.74 0.19
CA GLY A 248 9.86 10.94 0.64
C GLY A 248 10.20 12.17 -0.18
N ASN A 249 10.27 12.05 -1.52
CA ASN A 249 10.58 13.19 -2.38
C ASN A 249 9.98 13.06 -3.78
N VAL A 250 9.93 14.21 -4.46
CA VAL A 250 9.67 14.30 -5.90
C VAL A 250 10.97 14.60 -6.62
N THR A 251 11.32 13.74 -7.57
CA THR A 251 12.56 13.82 -8.34
C THR A 251 12.28 14.26 -9.77
N TYR A 252 13.16 15.09 -10.33
CA TYR A 252 13.19 15.35 -11.77
C TYR A 252 14.60 15.20 -12.35
N THR A 253 14.67 14.58 -13.52
CA THR A 253 15.85 14.57 -14.38
C THR A 253 15.46 14.27 -15.83
N THR A 254 16.12 14.93 -16.77
CA THR A 254 15.99 14.65 -18.21
C THR A 254 17.02 13.62 -18.71
N PHE A 255 17.77 12.99 -17.79
CA PHE A 255 18.75 11.96 -18.14
C PHE A 255 18.05 10.64 -18.47
N SER A 256 18.11 10.23 -19.74
CA SER A 256 17.57 8.97 -20.21
C SER A 256 18.52 8.31 -21.22
N GLY A 257 18.68 6.98 -21.13
CA GLY A 257 19.49 6.21 -22.08
C GLY A 257 20.97 6.62 -22.19
N GLY A 258 21.52 7.28 -21.18
CA GLY A 258 22.91 7.78 -21.19
C GLY A 258 23.08 9.22 -21.69
N THR A 259 22.00 9.92 -22.03
CA THR A 259 22.02 11.28 -22.57
C THR A 259 20.98 12.17 -21.88
N CYS A 260 21.26 13.47 -21.81
CA CYS A 260 20.30 14.47 -21.34
C CYS A 260 19.58 15.11 -22.54
N THR A 261 18.27 15.27 -22.44
CA THR A 261 17.45 15.99 -23.43
C THR A 261 17.06 17.38 -22.93
N GLU A 262 16.81 18.33 -23.84
CA GLU A 262 16.27 19.64 -23.46
C GLU A 262 14.95 19.46 -22.70
N ALA A 263 14.77 20.21 -21.60
CA ALA A 263 13.58 20.12 -20.77
C ALA A 263 13.27 21.46 -20.08
N ASP A 264 11.98 21.79 -20.00
CA ASP A 264 11.43 22.87 -19.17
C ASP A 264 10.19 22.31 -18.48
N SER A 265 10.33 21.99 -17.19
CA SER A 265 9.31 21.29 -16.43
C SER A 265 9.11 21.92 -15.05
N TRP A 266 7.86 21.94 -14.61
CA TRP A 266 7.41 22.66 -13.42
C TRP A 266 6.69 21.70 -12.49
N LEU A 267 7.06 21.72 -11.22
CA LEU A 267 6.29 21.16 -10.12
C LEU A 267 5.66 22.31 -9.35
N ILE A 268 4.33 22.39 -9.33
CA ILE A 268 3.59 23.53 -8.79
C ILE A 268 2.75 23.06 -7.61
N SER A 269 2.83 23.79 -6.49
CA SER A 269 2.04 23.55 -5.29
C SER A 269 0.53 23.69 -5.57
N PRO A 270 -0.35 23.17 -4.69
CA PRO A 270 -1.72 23.66 -4.61
C PRO A 270 -1.73 25.17 -4.29
N ALA A 271 -2.91 25.77 -4.48
CA ALA A 271 -3.15 27.14 -4.01
C ALA A 271 -3.22 27.17 -2.49
N PHE A 272 -2.62 28.16 -1.86
CA PHE A 272 -2.80 28.44 -0.44
C PHE A 272 -3.17 29.90 -0.24
N ASN A 273 -4.22 30.15 0.55
CA ASN A 273 -4.74 31.48 0.75
C ASN A 273 -3.97 32.19 1.86
N THR A 274 -3.39 33.34 1.53
CA THR A 274 -2.56 34.13 2.47
C THR A 274 -3.33 35.26 3.16
N THR A 275 -4.63 35.42 2.84
CA THR A 275 -5.46 36.52 3.34
C THR A 275 -5.60 36.47 4.85
N GLY A 276 -5.27 37.57 5.52
CA GLY A 276 -5.44 37.70 6.97
C GLY A 276 -4.34 37.03 7.80
N LEU A 277 -3.35 36.41 7.16
CA LEU A 277 -2.16 35.87 7.82
C LEU A 277 -1.09 36.97 7.97
N THR A 278 -0.23 36.85 8.99
CA THR A 278 0.93 37.73 9.19
C THR A 278 2.21 36.92 9.38
N GLY A 279 3.36 37.53 9.09
CA GLY A 279 4.67 36.92 9.31
C GLY A 279 4.97 35.70 8.43
N GLN A 280 4.34 35.59 7.26
CA GLN A 280 4.46 34.40 6.40
C GLN A 280 5.92 34.10 6.03
N GLN A 281 6.35 32.86 6.24
CA GLN A 281 7.68 32.39 5.88
C GLN A 281 7.60 31.10 5.08
N LEU A 282 8.41 31.02 4.03
CA LEU A 282 8.57 29.85 3.19
C LEU A 282 9.93 29.20 3.45
N SER A 283 9.96 27.89 3.65
CA SER A 283 11.18 27.08 3.62
C SER A 283 10.95 25.79 2.84
N PHE A 284 12.04 25.18 2.36
CA PHE A 284 11.97 23.92 1.63
C PHE A 284 13.31 23.19 1.66
N ASP A 285 13.25 21.86 1.57
CA ASP A 285 14.43 20.99 1.53
C ASP A 285 14.64 20.45 0.12
N ILE A 286 15.81 20.72 -0.44
CA ILE A 286 16.22 20.20 -1.75
C ILE A 286 17.41 19.28 -1.57
N ALA A 287 17.45 18.20 -2.35
CA ALA A 287 18.66 17.39 -2.52
C ALA A 287 19.08 17.35 -3.99
N ARG A 288 20.39 17.48 -4.23
CA ARG A 288 21.00 17.24 -5.53
C ARG A 288 21.38 15.77 -5.67
N GLY A 289 20.84 15.09 -6.69
CA GLY A 289 21.25 13.74 -7.07
C GLY A 289 22.59 13.74 -7.82
N PHE A 290 22.54 13.83 -9.14
CA PHE A 290 23.73 14.07 -9.95
C PHE A 290 23.92 15.55 -10.23
N ASN A 291 25.18 16.00 -10.27
CA ASN A 291 25.52 17.38 -10.57
C ASN A 291 25.50 17.62 -12.08
N GLY A 292 24.86 18.71 -12.50
CA GLY A 292 24.80 19.17 -13.87
C GLY A 292 25.10 20.66 -14.00
N THR A 293 24.79 21.21 -15.18
CA THR A 293 25.02 22.61 -15.54
C THR A 293 23.80 23.50 -15.32
N ASN A 294 22.60 22.93 -15.18
CA ASN A 294 21.40 23.71 -14.90
C ASN A 294 21.18 23.95 -13.40
N GLY A 295 20.67 25.14 -13.10
CA GLY A 295 20.07 25.47 -11.82
C GLY A 295 18.67 24.89 -11.65
N PHE A 296 18.03 25.29 -10.56
CA PHE A 296 16.68 24.91 -10.17
C PHE A 296 16.00 26.13 -9.56
N ASP A 297 15.06 26.72 -10.29
CA ASP A 297 14.40 27.95 -9.87
C ASP A 297 13.25 27.63 -8.93
N VAL A 298 13.12 28.41 -7.86
CA VAL A 298 11.93 28.42 -7.01
C VAL A 298 11.22 29.75 -7.20
N LEU A 299 9.95 29.70 -7.58
CA LEU A 299 9.16 30.87 -7.95
C LEU A 299 7.83 30.92 -7.21
N TYR A 300 7.23 32.09 -7.06
CA TYR A 300 5.84 32.24 -6.61
C TYR A 300 5.00 33.05 -7.58
N SER A 301 3.67 32.84 -7.53
CA SER A 301 2.69 33.62 -8.30
C SER A 301 1.43 33.89 -7.48
N THR A 302 0.87 35.09 -7.67
CA THR A 302 -0.47 35.51 -7.20
C THR A 302 -1.48 35.64 -8.35
N THR A 303 -1.06 35.38 -9.59
CA THR A 303 -1.88 35.56 -10.80
C THR A 303 -2.05 34.27 -11.60
N TYR A 304 -1.24 33.25 -11.33
CA TYR A 304 -1.45 31.90 -11.87
C TYR A 304 -2.81 31.36 -11.45
N ASP A 305 -3.57 30.83 -12.40
CA ASP A 305 -4.96 30.42 -12.24
C ASP A 305 -5.14 28.92 -12.01
N GLY A 306 -4.04 28.17 -11.86
CA GLY A 306 -4.08 26.72 -11.72
C GLY A 306 -4.33 25.96 -13.03
N SER A 307 -4.41 26.62 -14.19
CA SER A 307 -4.81 26.00 -15.47
C SER A 307 -3.79 25.03 -16.07
N GLY A 308 -2.57 24.98 -15.56
CA GLY A 308 -1.45 24.28 -16.17
C GLY A 308 -0.80 25.05 -17.33
N ALA A 309 -1.32 26.23 -17.70
CA ALA A 309 -0.68 27.09 -18.70
C ALA A 309 0.39 27.98 -18.05
N ILE A 310 1.63 27.88 -18.53
CA ILE A 310 2.76 28.65 -17.99
C ILE A 310 2.97 29.92 -18.81
N ASP A 311 2.79 31.09 -18.18
CA ASP A 311 3.32 32.37 -18.62
C ASP A 311 4.34 32.87 -17.60
N MET A 312 5.62 32.96 -17.98
CA MET A 312 6.71 33.42 -17.11
C MET A 312 6.47 34.83 -16.53
N ALA A 313 5.63 35.66 -17.15
CA ALA A 313 5.30 36.98 -16.62
C ALA A 313 4.47 36.94 -15.32
N ASP A 314 3.80 35.83 -15.05
CA ASP A 314 3.01 35.61 -13.82
C ASP A 314 3.86 35.16 -12.64
N TRP A 315 5.12 34.78 -12.85
CA TRP A 315 5.99 34.18 -11.84
C TRP A 315 7.12 35.10 -11.40
N ASN A 316 7.36 35.13 -10.08
CA ASN A 316 8.43 35.89 -9.45
C ASN A 316 9.46 34.94 -8.84
N LEU A 317 10.74 35.14 -9.17
CA LEU A 317 11.83 34.31 -8.64
C LEU A 317 12.04 34.58 -7.13
N ILE A 318 12.02 33.51 -6.34
CA ILE A 318 12.40 33.52 -4.92
C ILE A 318 13.91 33.33 -4.81
N THR A 319 14.42 32.24 -5.39
CA THR A 319 15.83 31.89 -5.42
C THR A 319 16.14 30.93 -6.58
N GLU A 320 17.38 30.95 -7.04
CA GLU A 320 17.93 29.90 -7.92
C GLU A 320 18.85 29.01 -7.09
N ILE A 321 18.64 27.70 -7.17
CA ILE A 321 19.47 26.69 -6.50
C ILE A 321 20.45 26.10 -7.52
N THR A 322 21.69 25.95 -7.11
CA THR A 322 22.81 25.57 -7.98
C THR A 322 23.59 24.40 -7.39
N GLY A 323 24.41 23.77 -8.22
CA GLY A 323 25.30 22.69 -7.76
C GLY A 323 26.28 23.12 -6.66
N SER A 324 26.60 24.42 -6.53
CA SER A 324 27.51 24.92 -5.49
C SER A 324 26.89 24.92 -4.09
N ASP A 325 25.58 24.81 -3.97
CA ASP A 325 24.88 24.84 -2.68
C ASP A 325 24.99 23.50 -1.91
N PHE A 326 25.63 22.50 -2.53
CA PHE A 326 25.71 21.13 -2.03
C PHE A 326 27.15 20.64 -1.90
N THR A 327 27.52 20.20 -0.69
CA THR A 327 28.82 19.56 -0.41
C THR A 327 28.82 18.06 -0.73
N SER A 328 27.65 17.41 -0.68
CA SER A 328 27.43 15.99 -0.98
C SER A 328 26.20 15.79 -1.88
N ASN A 329 26.13 14.62 -2.52
CA ASN A 329 24.95 14.22 -3.30
C ASN A 329 23.95 13.48 -2.40
N ASN A 330 22.66 13.60 -2.74
CA ASN A 330 21.54 12.96 -2.03
C ASN A 330 21.45 13.36 -0.54
N THR A 331 21.94 14.55 -0.19
CA THR A 331 21.79 15.12 1.15
C THR A 331 20.86 16.32 1.01
N ASN A 332 19.82 16.36 1.85
CA ASN A 332 18.89 17.48 1.90
C ASN A 332 19.62 18.72 2.44
N VAL A 333 19.35 19.86 1.83
CA VAL A 333 19.76 21.19 2.30
C VAL A 333 18.50 22.02 2.41
N THR A 334 18.29 22.61 3.58
CA THR A 334 17.18 23.53 3.85
C THR A 334 17.49 24.91 3.30
N PHE A 335 16.55 25.48 2.56
CA PHE A 335 16.59 26.83 2.05
C PHE A 335 15.47 27.65 2.70
N GLY A 336 15.79 28.85 3.18
CA GLY A 336 14.87 29.74 3.88
C GLY A 336 15.26 29.96 5.35
N PRO A 337 14.35 30.53 6.17
CA PRO A 337 13.03 31.01 5.77
C PRO A 337 13.11 32.23 4.82
N PHE A 338 12.16 32.32 3.90
CA PHE A 338 11.97 33.46 3.00
C PHE A 338 10.68 34.19 3.34
N ASP A 339 10.78 35.48 3.59
CA ASP A 339 9.64 36.35 3.97
C ASP A 339 8.91 36.90 2.72
N VAL A 340 9.14 36.31 1.55
CA VAL A 340 8.65 36.80 0.25
C VAL A 340 7.13 36.76 0.11
N LEU A 341 6.46 36.00 0.99
CA LEU A 341 5.01 35.86 1.03
C LEU A 341 4.37 36.86 2.00
N GLU A 342 5.16 37.61 2.78
CA GLU A 342 4.65 38.55 3.76
C GLU A 342 3.87 39.69 3.08
N GLY A 343 2.64 39.91 3.55
CA GLY A 343 1.76 40.98 3.07
C GLY A 343 1.10 40.72 1.71
N LEU A 344 1.23 39.51 1.15
CA LEU A 344 0.40 39.08 0.03
C LEU A 344 -1.04 38.80 0.52
N GLU A 345 -2.01 38.96 -0.40
CA GLU A 345 -3.41 38.66 -0.16
C GLU A 345 -3.93 37.76 -1.30
N GLY A 346 -4.90 36.90 -0.98
CA GLY A 346 -5.46 35.93 -1.91
C GLY A 346 -4.64 34.65 -2.03
N ASP A 347 -4.92 33.90 -3.08
CA ASP A 347 -4.29 32.61 -3.35
C ASP A 347 -2.88 32.81 -3.93
N VAL A 348 -1.94 32.02 -3.42
CA VAL A 348 -0.55 32.00 -3.86
C VAL A 348 -0.18 30.57 -4.26
N TYR A 349 0.66 30.47 -5.29
CA TYR A 349 1.28 29.22 -5.74
C TYR A 349 2.79 29.34 -5.64
N VAL A 350 3.47 28.25 -5.32
CA VAL A 350 4.92 28.12 -5.43
C VAL A 350 5.27 27.04 -6.45
N ALA A 351 6.26 27.31 -7.28
CA ALA A 351 6.73 26.38 -8.30
C ALA A 351 8.23 26.10 -8.16
N PHE A 352 8.58 24.85 -8.43
CA PHE A 352 9.94 24.39 -8.65
C PHE A 352 10.12 24.14 -10.14
N ARG A 353 11.00 24.91 -10.79
CA ARG A 353 11.22 24.82 -12.23
C ARG A 353 12.57 24.19 -12.52
N TYR A 354 12.52 23.15 -13.34
CA TYR A 354 13.65 22.53 -13.99
C TYR A 354 13.77 23.05 -15.41
N ALA A 355 14.80 23.85 -15.70
CA ALA A 355 15.10 24.31 -17.06
C ALA A 355 16.50 23.86 -17.49
N PHE A 356 16.60 23.14 -18.60
CA PHE A 356 17.85 22.62 -19.13
C PHE A 356 17.86 22.65 -20.66
N ASP A 357 18.87 23.33 -21.23
CA ASP A 357 19.04 23.44 -22.69
C ASP A 357 19.99 22.36 -23.24
N SER A 358 21.21 22.27 -22.68
CA SER A 358 22.27 21.38 -23.17
C SER A 358 23.39 21.16 -22.14
N GLY A 359 24.16 20.08 -22.30
CA GLY A 359 25.29 19.73 -21.42
C GLY A 359 25.02 18.52 -20.54
N ASN A 360 25.55 18.53 -19.31
CA ASN A 360 25.24 17.51 -18.31
C ASN A 360 24.08 18.04 -17.45
N CYS A 361 22.99 17.31 -17.40
CA CYS A 361 21.79 17.70 -16.66
C CYS A 361 21.87 17.28 -15.19
N SER A 362 21.34 18.11 -14.31
CA SER A 362 21.24 17.83 -12.88
C SER A 362 20.09 16.87 -12.58
N THR A 363 20.16 16.18 -11.44
CA THR A 363 18.97 15.53 -10.82
C THR A 363 18.60 16.35 -9.59
N TRP A 364 17.37 16.84 -9.54
CA TRP A 364 16.85 17.63 -8.42
C TRP A 364 15.77 16.85 -7.69
N ARG A 365 15.73 17.00 -6.35
CA ARG A 365 14.72 16.37 -5.50
C ARG A 365 14.16 17.37 -4.52
N VAL A 366 12.84 17.47 -4.48
CA VAL A 366 12.10 18.25 -3.47
C VAL A 366 11.67 17.29 -2.37
N ALA A 367 12.19 17.47 -1.16
CA ALA A 367 12.00 16.56 -0.04
C ALA A 367 11.11 17.14 1.07
N ASN A 368 11.06 18.47 1.19
CA ASN A 368 10.14 19.14 2.11
C ASN A 368 9.73 20.51 1.54
N PHE A 369 8.54 20.97 1.90
CA PHE A 369 8.01 22.28 1.58
C PHE A 369 7.14 22.76 2.74
N LEU A 370 7.47 23.91 3.33
CA LEU A 370 6.83 24.42 4.54
C LEU A 370 6.52 25.92 4.39
N ILE A 371 5.28 26.28 4.70
CA ILE A 371 4.82 27.65 4.87
C ILE A 371 4.29 27.81 6.29
N GLU A 372 4.85 28.77 7.01
CA GLU A 372 4.45 29.13 8.37
C GLU A 372 3.96 30.58 8.41
N ALA A 373 3.12 30.88 9.39
CA ALA A 373 2.66 32.23 9.71
C ALA A 373 2.59 32.42 11.22
N ASP A 374 2.40 33.65 11.69
CA ASP A 374 2.18 33.92 13.11
C ASP A 374 0.91 33.19 13.61
N VAL A 375 1.00 32.61 14.81
CA VAL A 375 -0.05 31.78 15.38
C VAL A 375 -1.33 32.58 15.64
N TYR A 376 -2.45 32.03 15.19
CA TYR A 376 -3.77 32.54 15.54
C TYR A 376 -4.15 32.14 16.96
N VAL A 377 -4.70 33.09 17.74
CA VAL A 377 -5.20 32.85 19.09
C VAL A 377 -6.63 33.36 19.21
N ASN A 378 -7.56 32.49 19.59
CA ASN A 378 -8.93 32.87 19.91
C ASN A 378 -9.07 33.33 21.38
N ASP A 379 -9.14 34.65 21.59
CA ASP A 379 -9.28 35.28 22.92
C ASP A 379 -10.71 35.24 23.51
N ALA A 380 -11.69 34.62 22.82
CA ALA A 380 -13.05 34.55 23.33
C ALA A 380 -13.16 33.71 24.62
N PRO A 381 -14.03 34.07 25.58
CA PRO A 381 -14.24 33.25 26.76
C PRO A 381 -14.84 31.89 26.37
N PHE A 382 -14.30 30.81 26.93
CA PHE A 382 -14.82 29.46 26.73
C PHE A 382 -16.16 29.29 27.49
N GLN A 383 -17.26 29.53 26.78
CA GLN A 383 -18.62 29.30 27.25
C GLN A 383 -19.55 29.11 26.04
N CYS A 384 -20.56 28.25 26.17
CA CYS A 384 -21.56 28.06 25.12
C CYS A 384 -22.22 29.38 24.67
N GLY A 385 -22.33 29.56 23.35
CA GLY A 385 -22.90 30.74 22.69
C GLY A 385 -21.96 31.95 22.57
N ALA A 386 -20.73 31.86 23.06
CA ALA A 386 -19.70 32.85 22.74
C ALA A 386 -19.23 32.71 21.28
N THR A 387 -18.64 33.77 20.73
CA THR A 387 -17.98 33.71 19.41
C THR A 387 -17.01 32.55 19.35
N THR A 388 -16.96 31.86 18.22
CA THR A 388 -16.22 30.62 18.01
C THR A 388 -15.63 30.64 16.61
N ASP A 389 -14.55 29.91 16.41
CA ASP A 389 -13.99 29.67 15.08
C ASP A 389 -14.92 28.76 14.28
N ARG A 390 -14.94 28.96 12.96
CA ARG A 390 -15.76 28.17 12.04
C ARG A 390 -14.98 26.98 11.51
N ILE A 391 -15.65 25.84 11.34
CA ILE A 391 -15.03 24.60 10.87
C ILE A 391 -14.49 24.77 9.45
N HIS A 392 -15.23 25.41 8.53
CA HIS A 392 -14.73 25.70 7.17
C HIS A 392 -13.42 26.49 7.14
N TRP A 393 -13.20 27.38 8.12
CA TRP A 393 -11.94 28.11 8.24
C TRP A 393 -10.80 27.24 8.78
N VAL A 394 -11.10 26.35 9.74
CA VAL A 394 -10.12 25.39 10.27
C VAL A 394 -9.74 24.34 9.22
N GLN A 395 -10.71 23.80 8.49
CA GLN A 395 -10.48 22.86 7.39
C GLN A 395 -9.75 23.53 6.23
N GLY A 396 -10.21 24.72 5.81
CA GLY A 396 -9.69 25.38 4.61
C GLY A 396 -10.18 24.72 3.32
N ALA A 397 -9.67 25.22 2.19
CA ALA A 397 -10.09 24.81 0.84
C ALA A 397 -9.12 23.84 0.15
N GLY A 398 -8.10 23.36 0.87
CA GLY A 398 -7.05 22.48 0.38
C GLY A 398 -7.04 21.14 1.10
N PHE A 399 -6.01 20.31 0.85
CA PHE A 399 -5.86 18.95 1.41
C PHE A 399 -5.24 18.89 2.82
N GLN A 400 -5.18 20.04 3.50
CA GLN A 400 -4.71 20.16 4.88
C GLN A 400 -5.20 21.48 5.46
N SER A 401 -5.30 21.52 6.78
CA SER A 401 -5.66 22.75 7.48
C SER A 401 -4.63 23.86 7.25
N PRO A 402 -5.06 25.12 6.98
CA PRO A 402 -4.18 26.29 6.89
C PRO A 402 -3.79 26.87 8.24
N VAL A 403 -4.24 26.26 9.34
CA VAL A 403 -4.06 26.76 10.71
C VAL A 403 -3.62 25.64 11.66
N GLN A 404 -2.84 24.70 11.14
CA GLN A 404 -2.24 23.63 11.94
C GLN A 404 -1.40 24.22 13.07
N ARG A 405 -1.44 23.58 14.25
CA ARG A 405 -0.85 24.03 15.52
C ARG A 405 -1.53 25.24 16.15
N ALA A 406 -2.51 25.88 15.51
CA ALA A 406 -3.30 26.93 16.15
C ALA A 406 -4.22 26.37 17.24
N GLN A 407 -4.42 27.15 18.30
CA GLN A 407 -5.43 26.88 19.34
C GLN A 407 -6.77 27.50 18.93
N VAL A 408 -7.79 26.66 18.76
CA VAL A 408 -9.11 27.06 18.27
C VAL A 408 -10.19 26.70 19.27
N GLN A 409 -11.33 27.39 19.16
CA GLN A 409 -12.57 27.03 19.85
C GLN A 409 -13.67 26.82 18.81
N LEU A 410 -14.33 25.67 18.84
CA LEU A 410 -15.43 25.32 17.93
C LEU A 410 -16.72 25.07 18.70
N GLU A 411 -17.88 25.36 18.10
CA GLU A 411 -19.19 25.03 18.67
C GLU A 411 -20.15 24.48 17.60
N ALA A 412 -20.28 23.16 17.56
CA ALA A 412 -20.92 22.44 16.46
C ALA A 412 -21.71 21.21 16.97
N ILE A 413 -22.35 20.46 16.06
CA ILE A 413 -23.25 19.34 16.38
C ILE A 413 -22.52 18.02 16.13
N VAL A 414 -22.59 17.09 17.09
CA VAL A 414 -22.03 15.75 16.97
C VAL A 414 -22.80 14.95 15.93
N VAL A 415 -22.12 14.51 14.87
CA VAL A 415 -22.70 13.70 13.78
C VAL A 415 -22.31 12.22 13.87
N ALA A 416 -21.19 11.90 14.53
CA ALA A 416 -20.81 10.54 14.90
C ALA A 416 -19.97 10.52 16.18
N SER A 417 -20.02 9.43 16.95
CA SER A 417 -19.21 9.25 18.15
C SER A 417 -18.57 7.86 18.14
N PHE A 418 -17.25 7.81 18.13
CA PHE A 418 -16.42 6.60 18.10
C PHE A 418 -15.44 6.59 19.28
N GLN A 419 -15.89 7.06 20.44
CA GLN A 419 -15.05 7.30 21.63
C GLN A 419 -14.49 6.02 22.27
N ASP A 420 -15.14 4.87 22.10
CA ASP A 420 -14.76 3.62 22.79
C ASP A 420 -13.54 2.94 22.13
N THR A 421 -12.34 3.23 22.65
CA THR A 421 -11.10 2.62 22.17
C THR A 421 -10.91 1.16 22.60
N PHE A 422 -11.62 0.68 23.64
CA PHE A 422 -11.51 -0.71 24.08
C PHE A 422 -12.04 -1.65 22.99
N ASP A 423 -13.21 -1.31 22.44
CA ASP A 423 -13.81 -2.02 21.31
C ASP A 423 -13.29 -1.55 19.94
N GLY A 424 -12.30 -0.66 19.93
CA GLY A 424 -11.52 -0.28 18.75
C GLY A 424 -12.04 0.95 18.02
N GLY A 425 -12.96 1.72 18.59
CA GLY A 425 -13.34 3.02 18.06
C GLY A 425 -12.13 3.96 17.92
N LEU A 426 -12.33 5.02 17.15
CA LEU A 426 -11.28 5.97 16.76
C LEU A 426 -10.78 6.85 17.92
N GLY A 427 -11.41 6.77 19.09
CA GLY A 427 -11.02 7.53 20.28
C GLY A 427 -11.47 8.99 20.21
N GLY A 428 -12.61 9.27 19.59
CA GLY A 428 -13.12 10.63 19.42
C GLY A 428 -14.52 10.69 18.83
N PHE A 429 -14.93 11.88 18.38
CA PHE A 429 -16.24 12.13 17.78
C PHE A 429 -16.14 13.17 16.65
N TYR A 430 -17.08 13.15 15.72
CA TYR A 430 -17.16 14.10 14.61
C TYR A 430 -18.16 15.20 14.91
N LEU A 431 -17.78 16.44 14.63
CA LEU A 431 -18.62 17.62 14.69
C LEU A 431 -18.91 18.13 13.29
N GLN A 432 -20.12 18.65 13.08
CA GLN A 432 -20.50 19.37 11.86
C GLN A 432 -21.24 20.66 12.21
N GLU A 433 -20.97 21.73 11.47
CA GLU A 433 -21.71 22.98 11.60
C GLU A 433 -23.18 22.80 11.22
N ALA A 434 -24.05 23.46 11.97
CA ALA A 434 -25.47 23.57 11.61
C ALA A 434 -25.63 24.28 10.27
N ASP A 435 -26.57 23.83 9.43
CA ASP A 435 -26.76 24.29 8.04
C ASP A 435 -26.84 25.82 7.91
N GLU A 436 -27.39 26.52 8.90
CA GLU A 436 -27.49 27.99 8.88
C GLU A 436 -26.16 28.75 9.10
N ASN A 437 -25.09 28.04 9.43
CA ASN A 437 -23.75 28.61 9.64
C ASN A 437 -22.75 28.26 8.53
N HIS A 438 -23.14 27.41 7.57
CA HIS A 438 -22.27 27.07 6.46
C HIS A 438 -21.86 28.33 5.70
N ASP A 439 -20.64 28.31 5.18
CA ASP A 439 -20.24 29.33 4.23
C ASP A 439 -20.81 29.04 2.82
N ASP A 440 -20.47 29.90 1.86
CA ASP A 440 -20.90 29.74 0.47
C ASP A 440 -19.80 29.06 -0.39
N ASN A 441 -18.74 28.52 0.23
CA ASN A 441 -17.58 27.96 -0.48
C ASN A 441 -17.68 26.43 -0.60
N PRO A 442 -17.88 25.88 -1.80
CA PRO A 442 -18.03 24.43 -1.98
C PRO A 442 -16.73 23.64 -1.83
N LEU A 443 -15.60 24.29 -1.54
CA LEU A 443 -14.29 23.65 -1.34
C LEU A 443 -13.93 23.47 0.13
N THR A 444 -14.72 24.03 1.06
CA THR A 444 -14.43 23.98 2.49
C THR A 444 -15.40 23.06 3.20
N SER A 445 -14.87 22.16 4.03
CA SER A 445 -15.69 21.25 4.82
C SER A 445 -16.26 21.93 6.06
N GLU A 446 -17.50 21.56 6.39
CA GLU A 446 -18.19 21.97 7.61
C GLU A 446 -18.07 20.93 8.73
N GLY A 447 -17.31 19.85 8.50
CA GLY A 447 -17.10 18.74 9.42
C GLY A 447 -15.67 18.65 9.94
N ILE A 448 -15.49 18.15 11.17
CA ILE A 448 -14.16 17.94 11.76
C ILE A 448 -14.17 16.82 12.79
N PHE A 449 -13.07 16.07 12.88
CA PHE A 449 -12.89 15.08 13.94
C PHE A 449 -12.28 15.73 15.18
N VAL A 450 -12.79 15.35 16.36
CA VAL A 450 -12.26 15.74 17.65
C VAL A 450 -11.68 14.48 18.29
N TYR A 451 -10.35 14.40 18.35
CA TYR A 451 -9.64 13.31 18.99
C TYR A 451 -9.56 13.53 20.50
N ASP A 452 -9.95 12.50 21.25
CA ASP A 452 -10.11 12.57 22.71
C ASP A 452 -9.69 11.25 23.40
N ALA A 453 -8.39 10.90 23.33
CA ALA A 453 -7.90 9.70 23.98
C ALA A 453 -7.74 9.83 25.52
N GLU A 454 -7.63 11.04 26.06
CA GLU A 454 -7.37 11.27 27.49
C GLU A 454 -8.57 11.87 28.26
N PHE A 455 -9.55 12.49 27.59
CA PHE A 455 -10.75 13.07 28.21
C PHE A 455 -12.03 12.22 28.04
N ALA A 456 -11.95 11.03 27.45
CA ALA A 456 -13.08 10.08 27.36
C ALA A 456 -13.74 9.79 28.73
N ASP A 457 -13.01 9.94 29.85
CA ASP A 457 -13.52 9.79 31.22
C ASP A 457 -14.31 11.00 31.75
N ARG A 458 -14.34 12.14 31.03
CA ARG A 458 -14.95 13.41 31.52
C ARG A 458 -16.28 13.76 30.86
N ILE A 459 -16.45 13.52 29.55
CA ILE A 459 -17.71 13.79 28.83
C ILE A 459 -17.96 12.70 27.77
N ASN A 460 -19.10 12.02 27.89
CA ASN A 460 -19.62 11.11 26.87
C ASN A 460 -20.65 11.87 26.00
N VAL A 461 -20.31 12.17 24.75
CA VAL A 461 -21.21 12.89 23.82
C VAL A 461 -22.02 11.90 22.99
N GLN A 462 -23.22 12.33 22.58
CA GLN A 462 -24.11 11.53 21.74
C GLN A 462 -24.39 12.24 20.42
N VAL A 463 -24.70 11.48 19.38
CA VAL A 463 -25.14 12.04 18.10
C VAL A 463 -26.32 13.00 18.32
N GLY A 464 -26.21 14.20 17.78
CA GLY A 464 -27.17 15.30 17.97
C GLY A 464 -26.87 16.22 19.15
N ASP A 465 -25.84 15.97 19.95
CA ASP A 465 -25.39 16.93 20.95
C ASP A 465 -24.72 18.13 20.29
N LYS A 466 -24.99 19.33 20.78
CA LYS A 466 -24.22 20.54 20.43
C LYS A 466 -23.15 20.72 21.50
N VAL A 467 -21.90 20.73 21.10
CA VAL A 467 -20.76 20.83 22.01
C VAL A 467 -19.85 21.97 21.61
N ARG A 468 -19.22 22.58 22.62
CA ARG A 468 -18.11 23.50 22.45
C ARG A 468 -16.82 22.78 22.82
N VAL A 469 -15.80 22.88 21.98
CA VAL A 469 -14.48 22.28 22.18
C VAL A 469 -13.40 23.34 22.04
N ALA A 470 -12.33 23.22 22.82
CA ALA A 470 -11.11 23.99 22.68
C ALA A 470 -9.92 23.03 22.62
N GLY A 471 -9.02 23.23 21.66
CA GLY A 471 -7.87 22.36 21.43
C GLY A 471 -6.99 22.88 20.31
N THR A 472 -6.01 22.08 19.94
CA THR A 472 -5.04 22.37 18.89
C THR A 472 -5.47 21.72 17.58
N VAL A 473 -5.34 22.43 16.47
CA VAL A 473 -5.54 21.86 15.12
C VAL A 473 -4.33 21.01 14.73
N GLY A 474 -4.56 19.82 14.18
CA GLY A 474 -3.50 18.96 13.67
C GLY A 474 -3.97 18.05 12.55
N GLU A 475 -3.01 17.41 11.91
CA GLU A 475 -3.21 16.42 10.86
C GLU A 475 -2.86 15.02 11.38
N PHE A 476 -3.74 14.05 11.20
CA PHE A 476 -3.44 12.66 11.53
C PHE A 476 -3.72 11.75 10.36
N PHE A 477 -2.65 11.18 9.79
CA PHE A 477 -2.68 10.48 8.49
C PHE A 477 -3.27 11.34 7.34
N GLY A 478 -3.12 12.67 7.44
CA GLY A 478 -3.63 13.65 6.48
C GLY A 478 -5.13 13.87 6.56
N HIS A 479 -5.72 13.69 7.74
CA HIS A 479 -7.09 14.10 8.09
C HIS A 479 -7.03 15.20 9.13
N THR A 480 -7.75 16.29 8.89
CA THR A 480 -7.80 17.44 9.79
C THR A 480 -8.56 17.08 11.06
N GLN A 481 -7.96 17.35 12.23
CA GLN A 481 -8.59 17.07 13.51
C GLN A 481 -8.26 18.12 14.57
N ILE A 482 -9.12 18.20 15.59
CA ILE A 482 -8.80 18.87 16.84
C ILE A 482 -8.25 17.84 17.82
N GLN A 483 -7.09 18.13 18.39
CA GLN A 483 -6.38 17.31 19.37
C GLN A 483 -5.96 18.15 20.58
N ASP A 484 -5.26 17.56 21.54
CA ASP A 484 -4.76 18.23 22.75
C ASP A 484 -5.83 19.11 23.43
N LEU A 485 -7.00 18.51 23.66
CA LEU A 485 -8.17 19.25 24.14
C LEU A 485 -7.87 19.93 25.48
N THR A 486 -8.20 21.22 25.57
CA THR A 486 -8.05 22.01 26.80
C THR A 486 -9.37 22.20 27.52
N ALA A 487 -10.49 22.18 26.79
CA ALA A 487 -11.83 22.25 27.37
C ALA A 487 -12.91 21.67 26.44
N VAL A 488 -13.96 21.10 27.05
CA VAL A 488 -15.16 20.62 26.35
C VAL A 488 -16.39 20.98 27.20
N GLU A 489 -17.45 21.49 26.57
CA GLU A 489 -18.72 21.83 27.21
C GLU A 489 -19.91 21.34 26.36
N LEU A 490 -20.88 20.67 26.99
CA LEU A 490 -22.15 20.30 26.36
C LEU A 490 -23.12 21.49 26.38
N CYS A 491 -23.42 22.05 25.21
CA CYS A 491 -24.25 23.25 25.08
C CYS A 491 -25.75 22.95 24.92
N ASN A 492 -26.10 21.90 24.18
CA ASN A 492 -27.48 21.48 23.97
C ASN A 492 -27.54 20.02 23.49
N THR A 493 -28.73 19.42 23.45
CA THR A 493 -28.93 18.05 22.95
C THR A 493 -30.02 18.00 21.87
N ASN A 494 -30.11 16.88 21.14
CA ASN A 494 -31.15 16.62 20.11
C ASN A 494 -31.20 17.66 18.97
N GLN A 495 -30.04 18.07 18.46
CA GLN A 495 -29.88 19.09 17.42
C GLN A 495 -29.69 18.53 16.00
N SER A 496 -29.73 17.21 15.78
CA SER A 496 -29.50 16.59 14.45
C SER A 496 -30.40 17.11 13.33
N HIS A 497 -31.57 17.66 13.64
CA HIS A 497 -32.50 18.26 12.67
C HIS A 497 -32.00 19.55 12.00
N ARG A 498 -30.82 20.04 12.39
CA ARG A 498 -30.14 21.21 11.84
C ARG A 498 -28.93 20.84 10.97
N ILE A 499 -28.77 19.56 10.68
CA ILE A 499 -27.71 19.02 9.83
C ILE A 499 -28.38 18.32 8.66
N SER A 500 -27.94 18.66 7.45
CA SER A 500 -28.24 17.91 6.23
C SER A 500 -26.99 17.14 5.77
N PRO A 501 -27.11 15.85 5.37
CA PRO A 501 -26.00 15.13 4.76
C PRO A 501 -25.55 15.78 3.45
N ALA A 502 -24.24 15.86 3.21
CA ALA A 502 -23.71 16.21 1.89
C ALA A 502 -23.79 15.00 0.94
N THR A 503 -24.03 15.24 -0.35
CA THR A 503 -24.10 14.17 -1.33
C THR A 503 -22.72 13.85 -1.90
N VAL A 504 -22.39 12.56 -1.98
CA VAL A 504 -21.17 12.07 -2.63
C VAL A 504 -21.52 11.11 -3.76
N GLU A 505 -20.96 11.37 -4.94
CA GLU A 505 -21.13 10.57 -6.16
C GLU A 505 -19.77 10.18 -6.75
N LEU A 506 -19.71 9.04 -7.41
CA LEU A 506 -18.51 8.52 -8.09
C LEU A 506 -18.78 8.33 -9.59
N PRO A 507 -17.78 8.53 -10.47
CA PRO A 507 -16.45 9.05 -10.16
C PRO A 507 -16.48 10.54 -9.80
N VAL A 508 -15.55 10.97 -8.95
CA VAL A 508 -15.26 12.40 -8.76
C VAL A 508 -14.43 12.91 -9.94
N THR A 509 -14.49 14.21 -10.22
CA THR A 509 -13.63 14.82 -11.24
C THR A 509 -12.24 15.15 -10.70
N ASP A 510 -12.15 15.37 -9.39
CA ASP A 510 -10.94 15.69 -8.65
C ASP A 510 -11.13 15.25 -7.19
N LEU A 511 -10.07 14.78 -6.52
CA LEU A 511 -10.13 14.33 -5.13
C LEU A 511 -10.48 15.45 -4.15
N ILE A 512 -10.28 16.73 -4.52
CA ILE A 512 -10.70 17.87 -3.70
C ILE A 512 -12.21 17.86 -3.44
N GLN A 513 -13.01 17.19 -4.27
CA GLN A 513 -14.46 17.06 -4.04
C GLN A 513 -14.77 16.18 -2.82
N LEU A 514 -13.92 15.21 -2.50
CA LEU A 514 -14.03 14.38 -1.31
C LEU A 514 -13.45 15.11 -0.09
N GLU A 515 -12.36 15.85 -0.29
CA GLU A 515 -11.76 16.72 0.73
C GLU A 515 -12.72 17.79 1.24
N ALA A 516 -13.45 18.44 0.32
CA ALA A 516 -14.40 19.50 0.63
C ALA A 516 -15.56 19.05 1.54
N VAL A 517 -15.71 17.75 1.77
CA VAL A 517 -16.67 17.18 2.71
C VAL A 517 -16.03 16.32 3.80
N GLU A 518 -14.71 16.40 3.99
CA GLU A 518 -13.98 15.66 5.03
C GLU A 518 -14.55 15.95 6.42
N GLY A 519 -14.89 14.91 7.17
CA GLY A 519 -15.47 14.99 8.51
C GLY A 519 -16.98 15.27 8.54
N MET A 520 -17.62 15.52 7.40
CA MET A 520 -19.08 15.74 7.32
C MET A 520 -19.84 14.42 7.28
N LEU A 521 -21.10 14.46 7.72
CA LEU A 521 -22.11 13.47 7.39
C LEU A 521 -22.40 13.53 5.89
N VAL A 522 -22.25 12.40 5.21
CA VAL A 522 -22.48 12.26 3.77
C VAL A 522 -23.46 11.13 3.47
N GLU A 523 -24.11 11.20 2.32
CA GLU A 523 -25.00 10.17 1.77
C GLU A 523 -24.55 9.79 0.35
N THR A 524 -24.48 8.48 0.05
CA THR A 524 -24.29 8.00 -1.32
C THR A 524 -25.63 7.85 -2.04
N THR A 525 -25.90 8.70 -3.03
CA THR A 525 -27.20 8.75 -3.76
C THR A 525 -27.30 7.77 -4.92
N GLN A 526 -26.19 7.15 -5.30
CA GLN A 526 -26.09 6.19 -6.40
C GLN A 526 -25.80 4.76 -5.90
N PRO A 527 -26.21 3.72 -6.65
CA PRO A 527 -25.76 2.37 -6.35
C PRO A 527 -24.25 2.28 -6.58
N LEU A 528 -23.54 1.60 -5.68
CA LEU A 528 -22.10 1.39 -5.78
C LEU A 528 -21.77 -0.09 -5.81
N THR A 529 -20.85 -0.50 -6.69
CA THR A 529 -20.38 -1.89 -6.79
C THR A 529 -19.24 -2.10 -5.81
N VAL A 530 -19.29 -3.15 -5.00
CA VAL A 530 -18.14 -3.62 -4.22
C VAL A 530 -17.08 -4.11 -5.19
N THR A 531 -15.90 -3.50 -5.18
CA THR A 531 -14.81 -3.81 -6.09
C THR A 531 -13.63 -4.48 -5.39
N ASP A 532 -13.48 -4.28 -4.07
CA ASP A 532 -12.48 -4.99 -3.26
C ASP A 532 -13.03 -5.46 -1.90
N VAL A 533 -12.73 -6.71 -1.54
CA VAL A 533 -13.04 -7.35 -0.25
C VAL A 533 -11.80 -7.85 0.48
N PHE A 534 -10.58 -7.52 0.00
CA PHE A 534 -9.33 -8.01 0.57
C PHE A 534 -9.18 -7.68 2.07
N ASN A 535 -9.63 -6.50 2.47
CA ASN A 535 -9.52 -6.00 3.85
C ASN A 535 -10.78 -6.21 4.71
N VAL A 536 -11.84 -6.85 4.21
CA VAL A 536 -13.12 -6.92 4.93
C VAL A 536 -13.03 -7.67 6.27
N ALA A 537 -12.26 -8.76 6.31
CA ALA A 537 -11.99 -9.50 7.54
C ALA A 537 -10.84 -8.91 8.35
N ARG A 538 -9.91 -8.20 7.70
CA ARG A 538 -8.68 -7.69 8.33
C ARG A 538 -8.92 -6.35 9.01
N PHE A 539 -9.50 -5.38 8.33
CA PHE A 539 -9.71 -4.03 8.85
C PHE A 539 -11.18 -3.64 8.91
N GLY A 540 -12.10 -4.51 8.48
CA GLY A 540 -13.51 -4.11 8.37
C GLY A 540 -13.71 -3.06 7.27
N GLU A 541 -13.01 -3.25 6.15
CA GLU A 541 -13.00 -2.33 5.01
C GLU A 541 -13.42 -3.06 3.73
N ILE A 542 -14.30 -2.45 2.94
CA ILE A 542 -14.56 -2.82 1.55
C ILE A 542 -14.31 -1.61 0.65
N VAL A 543 -13.88 -1.82 -0.59
CA VAL A 543 -13.78 -0.74 -1.58
C VAL A 543 -15.00 -0.80 -2.50
N VAL A 544 -15.58 0.36 -2.79
CA VAL A 544 -16.73 0.51 -3.68
C VAL A 544 -16.44 1.49 -4.81
N SER A 545 -17.09 1.30 -5.94
CA SER A 545 -16.92 2.11 -7.15
C SER A 545 -18.24 2.27 -7.91
N ASN A 546 -18.33 3.23 -8.84
CA ASN A 546 -19.45 3.25 -9.79
C ASN A 546 -19.19 2.21 -10.89
N GLY A 547 -19.83 1.05 -10.77
CA GLY A 547 -19.57 -0.12 -11.62
C GLY A 547 -18.28 -0.85 -11.27
N ARG A 548 -18.01 -1.99 -11.92
CA ARG A 548 -16.79 -2.77 -11.69
C ARG A 548 -15.58 -2.08 -12.34
N LEU A 549 -14.49 -1.96 -11.59
CA LEU A 549 -13.21 -1.48 -12.12
C LEU A 549 -12.44 -2.62 -12.79
N TYR A 550 -11.76 -2.32 -13.89
CA TYR A 550 -10.92 -3.26 -14.61
C TYR A 550 -9.46 -2.82 -14.56
N GLN A 551 -8.57 -3.81 -14.50
CA GLN A 551 -7.14 -3.60 -14.70
C GLN A 551 -6.91 -2.88 -16.03
N PRO A 552 -6.10 -1.81 -16.09
CA PRO A 552 -5.98 -1.01 -17.31
C PRO A 552 -5.61 -1.84 -18.54
N THR A 553 -4.60 -2.70 -18.43
CA THR A 553 -4.14 -3.58 -19.50
C THR A 553 -5.02 -4.82 -19.73
N GLN A 554 -6.15 -4.93 -19.04
CA GLN A 554 -7.22 -5.83 -19.44
C GLN A 554 -8.05 -5.24 -20.58
N VAL A 555 -8.24 -3.93 -20.62
CA VAL A 555 -9.21 -3.28 -21.53
C VAL A 555 -8.56 -2.38 -22.59
N VAL A 556 -7.34 -1.89 -22.37
CA VAL A 556 -6.58 -1.05 -23.31
C VAL A 556 -5.12 -1.50 -23.39
N ARG A 557 -4.36 -1.04 -24.40
CA ARG A 557 -2.93 -1.35 -24.49
C ARG A 557 -2.13 -0.65 -23.38
N GLY A 558 -0.95 -1.20 -23.08
CA GLY A 558 0.01 -0.54 -22.19
C GLY A 558 0.42 0.85 -22.68
N GLY A 559 0.92 1.68 -21.77
CA GLY A 559 1.36 3.04 -22.04
C GLY A 559 0.37 4.10 -21.58
N ASP A 560 0.19 5.17 -22.36
CA ASP A 560 -0.63 6.31 -21.98
C ASP A 560 -2.12 5.96 -21.79
N GLU A 561 -2.66 5.07 -22.61
CA GLU A 561 -4.06 4.63 -22.48
C GLU A 561 -4.26 3.90 -21.14
N ALA A 562 -3.35 3.00 -20.77
CA ALA A 562 -3.40 2.31 -19.48
C ALA A 562 -3.29 3.29 -18.29
N ARG A 563 -2.40 4.28 -18.37
CA ARG A 563 -2.29 5.33 -17.34
C ARG A 563 -3.57 6.16 -17.22
N ALA A 564 -4.22 6.48 -18.34
CA ALA A 564 -5.49 7.22 -18.33
C ALA A 564 -6.63 6.41 -17.68
N VAL A 565 -6.71 5.10 -17.95
CA VAL A 565 -7.68 4.21 -17.28
C VAL A 565 -7.39 4.09 -15.79
N GLN A 566 -6.12 3.96 -15.39
CA GLN A 566 -5.75 3.92 -13.97
C GLN A 566 -6.16 5.20 -13.24
N ALA A 567 -5.87 6.38 -13.82
CA ALA A 567 -6.28 7.67 -13.25
C ALA A 567 -7.81 7.78 -13.11
N ALA A 568 -8.58 7.30 -14.10
CA ALA A 568 -10.03 7.25 -14.01
C ALA A 568 -10.54 6.29 -12.92
N ASN A 569 -9.89 5.13 -12.74
CA ASN A 569 -10.22 4.18 -11.68
C ASN A 569 -9.93 4.75 -10.28
N ASP A 570 -8.83 5.49 -10.12
CA ASP A 570 -8.47 6.13 -8.84
C ASP A 570 -9.47 7.22 -8.42
N LEU A 571 -10.09 7.91 -9.39
CA LEU A 571 -11.19 8.85 -9.15
C LEU A 571 -12.56 8.18 -8.96
N ASN A 572 -12.67 6.86 -9.17
CA ASN A 572 -13.91 6.09 -9.11
C ASN A 572 -13.96 5.12 -7.93
N ARG A 573 -13.29 5.42 -6.81
CA ARG A 573 -13.27 4.50 -5.66
C ARG A 573 -13.39 5.21 -4.31
N LEU A 574 -14.08 4.55 -3.37
CA LEU A 574 -14.17 4.92 -1.95
C LEU A 574 -14.08 3.67 -1.08
N ILE A 575 -13.54 3.80 0.11
CA ILE A 575 -13.60 2.73 1.12
C ILE A 575 -14.89 2.89 1.94
N ILE A 576 -15.58 1.80 2.28
CA ILE A 576 -16.55 1.75 3.38
C ILE A 576 -15.85 1.07 4.56
N ASP A 577 -15.76 1.78 5.68
CA ASP A 577 -14.97 1.45 6.87
C ASP A 577 -15.92 1.35 8.08
N ASN A 578 -15.80 0.29 8.89
CA ASN A 578 -16.67 0.05 10.03
C ASN A 578 -16.38 0.93 11.27
N ALA A 579 -15.58 1.99 11.10
CA ALA A 579 -15.11 2.94 12.10
C ALA A 579 -14.31 2.33 13.26
N ARG A 580 -13.64 1.19 13.03
CA ARG A 580 -12.84 0.49 14.05
C ARG A 580 -11.39 0.27 13.62
N GLY A 581 -10.46 0.64 14.50
CA GLY A 581 -9.04 0.41 14.36
C GLY A 581 -8.57 -1.00 14.76
N GLY A 582 -7.45 -1.40 14.17
CA GLY A 582 -6.77 -2.67 14.45
C GLY A 582 -7.09 -3.77 13.45
N SER A 583 -6.25 -4.81 13.43
CA SER A 583 -6.39 -5.94 12.49
C SER A 583 -7.14 -7.13 13.10
N TYR A 584 -8.02 -7.76 12.32
CA TYR A 584 -8.79 -8.96 12.66
C TYR A 584 -9.60 -8.79 13.95
N ARG A 585 -10.15 -7.59 14.17
CA ARG A 585 -10.90 -7.25 15.37
C ARG A 585 -12.31 -7.82 15.32
N THR A 586 -12.75 -8.42 16.42
CA THR A 586 -14.10 -8.96 16.59
C THR A 586 -15.02 -7.98 17.33
N PRO A 587 -16.34 -7.97 17.08
CA PRO A 587 -17.02 -8.69 15.99
C PRO A 587 -16.49 -8.24 14.62
N TYR A 588 -16.45 -9.14 13.64
CA TYR A 588 -16.12 -8.78 12.26
C TYR A 588 -17.24 -7.90 11.67
N MET A 589 -17.01 -7.31 10.50
CA MET A 589 -18.07 -6.63 9.75
C MET A 589 -19.27 -7.56 9.54
N THR A 590 -20.48 -7.00 9.56
CA THR A 590 -21.71 -7.74 9.24
C THR A 590 -21.66 -8.21 7.78
N GLY A 591 -22.02 -9.46 7.53
CA GLY A 591 -22.10 -9.98 6.17
C GLY A 591 -23.32 -9.45 5.40
N ALA A 592 -23.56 -9.98 4.20
CA ALA A 592 -24.56 -9.46 3.28
C ALA A 592 -26.02 -9.58 3.76
N ASP A 593 -26.32 -10.45 4.74
CA ASP A 593 -27.65 -10.52 5.36
C ASP A 593 -28.01 -9.29 6.21
N GLY A 594 -27.04 -8.43 6.51
CA GLY A 594 -27.22 -7.21 7.32
C GLY A 594 -27.47 -7.47 8.81
N PHE A 595 -27.26 -8.70 9.30
CA PHE A 595 -27.46 -9.03 10.72
C PHE A 595 -26.35 -9.91 11.33
N SER A 596 -25.88 -10.92 10.60
CA SER A 596 -24.88 -11.87 11.11
C SER A 596 -23.46 -11.42 10.74
N GLU A 597 -22.47 -11.71 11.57
CA GLU A 597 -21.06 -11.48 11.20
C GLU A 597 -20.70 -12.17 9.88
N LEU A 598 -19.75 -11.56 9.17
CA LEU A 598 -19.09 -12.10 7.99
C LEU A 598 -18.72 -13.58 8.21
N SER A 599 -19.03 -14.42 7.23
CA SER A 599 -18.67 -15.84 7.26
C SER A 599 -18.67 -16.43 5.85
N ALA A 600 -18.15 -17.66 5.70
CA ALA A 600 -18.17 -18.35 4.42
C ALA A 600 -19.59 -18.60 3.89
N SER A 601 -20.60 -18.67 4.76
CA SER A 601 -22.02 -18.76 4.39
C SER A 601 -22.76 -17.43 4.33
N ASN A 602 -22.15 -16.33 4.80
CA ASN A 602 -22.66 -14.96 4.72
C ASN A 602 -21.54 -14.01 4.24
N PRO A 603 -21.03 -14.18 3.00
CA PRO A 603 -19.93 -13.40 2.49
C PRO A 603 -20.36 -11.98 2.11
N ILE A 604 -19.41 -11.06 2.03
CA ILE A 604 -19.48 -9.90 1.12
C ILE A 604 -18.57 -10.27 -0.07
N ARG A 605 -19.06 -10.05 -1.29
CA ARG A 605 -18.35 -10.42 -2.53
C ARG A 605 -18.12 -9.19 -3.39
N ASN A 606 -17.03 -9.17 -4.15
CA ASN A 606 -16.90 -8.22 -5.25
C ASN A 606 -18.07 -8.42 -6.23
N GLY A 607 -18.61 -7.35 -6.80
CA GLY A 607 -19.79 -7.38 -7.65
C GLY A 607 -21.12 -7.30 -6.90
N PHE A 608 -21.16 -7.38 -5.57
CA PHE A 608 -22.34 -6.96 -4.81
C PHE A 608 -22.58 -5.46 -5.00
N VAL A 609 -23.83 -5.04 -4.93
CA VAL A 609 -24.21 -3.62 -5.03
C VAL A 609 -24.63 -3.10 -3.67
N VAL A 610 -24.02 -2.02 -3.22
CA VAL A 610 -24.50 -1.22 -2.09
C VAL A 610 -25.69 -0.39 -2.58
N GLU A 611 -26.83 -0.52 -1.90
CA GLU A 611 -28.04 0.27 -2.20
C GLU A 611 -27.79 1.77 -1.94
N PRO A 612 -28.41 2.68 -2.72
CA PRO A 612 -28.39 4.10 -2.44
C PRO A 612 -28.93 4.45 -1.04
N GLY A 613 -28.50 5.59 -0.52
CA GLY A 613 -28.91 6.13 0.76
C GLY A 613 -28.09 5.64 1.95
N PHE A 614 -26.84 5.22 1.71
CA PHE A 614 -25.93 4.89 2.80
C PHE A 614 -25.34 6.17 3.39
N GLU A 615 -25.70 6.45 4.65
CA GLU A 615 -25.18 7.57 5.42
C GLU A 615 -23.94 7.16 6.23
N ALA A 616 -22.90 7.96 6.16
CA ALA A 616 -21.63 7.75 6.85
C ALA A 616 -20.88 9.07 7.03
N ILE A 617 -19.78 9.06 7.78
CA ILE A 617 -18.88 10.21 7.85
C ILE A 617 -17.81 10.07 6.77
N MET A 618 -17.60 11.11 5.97
CA MET A 618 -16.42 11.15 5.11
C MET A 618 -15.18 11.31 5.98
N GLY A 619 -14.21 10.43 5.85
CA GLY A 619 -12.91 10.58 6.49
C GLY A 619 -11.79 10.30 5.51
N PHE A 620 -10.58 10.56 5.97
CA PHE A 620 -9.35 10.26 5.28
C PHE A 620 -8.41 9.56 6.26
N ALA A 621 -7.71 8.53 5.80
CA ALA A 621 -6.62 7.91 6.53
C ALA A 621 -5.84 6.99 5.60
N PHE A 622 -4.55 6.80 5.89
CA PHE A 622 -3.67 5.88 5.15
C PHE A 622 -3.69 6.11 3.63
N GLY A 623 -3.84 7.36 3.19
CA GLY A 623 -3.82 7.73 1.77
C GLY A 623 -5.13 7.45 1.01
N SER A 624 -6.28 7.31 1.68
CA SER A 624 -7.56 7.04 1.02
C SER A 624 -8.76 7.64 1.75
N TYR A 625 -9.67 8.21 0.96
CA TYR A 625 -11.00 8.62 1.40
C TYR A 625 -11.90 7.43 1.71
N ARG A 626 -12.71 7.57 2.75
CA ARG A 626 -13.50 6.48 3.33
C ARG A 626 -14.78 6.97 3.98
N LEU A 627 -15.83 6.17 3.87
CA LEU A 627 -17.12 6.33 4.51
C LEU A 627 -17.11 5.55 5.82
N ARG A 628 -17.01 6.25 6.95
CA ARG A 628 -16.94 5.67 8.30
C ARG A 628 -18.33 5.54 8.93
N SER A 629 -18.73 4.32 9.26
CA SER A 629 -20.00 4.06 9.95
C SER A 629 -19.94 2.75 10.73
N GLU A 630 -20.54 2.71 11.92
CA GLU A 630 -20.78 1.44 12.63
C GLU A 630 -21.93 0.64 12.00
N ALA A 631 -22.78 1.30 11.21
CA ALA A 631 -23.84 0.64 10.46
C ALA A 631 -23.28 0.03 9.17
N SER A 632 -23.69 -1.20 8.87
CA SER A 632 -23.35 -1.83 7.59
C SER A 632 -24.28 -1.35 6.48
N PRO A 633 -23.78 -1.11 5.26
CA PRO A 633 -24.63 -0.80 4.13
C PRO A 633 -25.55 -1.99 3.79
N ARG A 634 -26.65 -1.70 3.09
CA ARG A 634 -27.53 -2.74 2.55
C ARG A 634 -26.97 -3.22 1.21
N PHE A 635 -26.82 -4.54 1.06
CA PHE A 635 -26.29 -5.14 -0.15
C PHE A 635 -27.40 -5.79 -0.99
N ASP A 636 -27.44 -5.51 -2.28
CA ASP A 636 -28.06 -6.36 -3.29
C ASP A 636 -27.10 -7.48 -3.69
N ALA A 637 -27.20 -8.61 -2.99
CA ALA A 637 -26.42 -9.81 -3.26
C ALA A 637 -26.84 -10.52 -4.57
N SER A 638 -27.99 -10.17 -5.16
CA SER A 638 -28.46 -10.78 -6.41
C SER A 638 -27.70 -10.29 -7.65
N ALA A 639 -26.91 -9.21 -7.51
CA ALA A 639 -26.04 -8.68 -8.56
C ALA A 639 -24.85 -9.60 -8.88
N ASN A 640 -24.34 -10.37 -7.90
CA ASN A 640 -23.31 -11.39 -8.11
C ASN A 640 -23.57 -12.62 -7.22
N PRO A 641 -24.59 -13.45 -7.50
CA PRO A 641 -24.92 -14.59 -6.66
C PRO A 641 -23.88 -15.69 -6.82
N ARG A 642 -23.67 -16.47 -5.75
CA ARG A 642 -22.95 -17.73 -5.85
C ARG A 642 -23.77 -18.72 -6.69
N THR A 643 -23.15 -19.32 -7.70
CA THR A 643 -23.69 -20.39 -8.56
C THR A 643 -23.09 -21.75 -8.19
N GLU A 644 -23.85 -22.83 -8.35
CA GLU A 644 -23.39 -24.19 -8.01
C GLU A 644 -22.50 -24.82 -9.08
N ALA A 645 -22.53 -24.29 -10.31
CA ALA A 645 -21.75 -24.76 -11.45
C ALA A 645 -21.54 -23.61 -12.45
N PRO A 646 -20.57 -23.72 -13.38
CA PRO A 646 -20.35 -22.71 -14.42
C PRO A 646 -21.60 -22.46 -15.26
N GLN A 647 -21.92 -21.19 -15.50
CA GLN A 647 -23.06 -20.77 -16.33
C GLN A 647 -22.63 -20.53 -17.78
N MET A 648 -22.73 -21.56 -18.62
CA MET A 648 -22.45 -21.48 -20.05
C MET A 648 -23.68 -21.00 -20.85
N GLN A 649 -23.45 -20.26 -21.94
CA GLN A 649 -24.48 -19.82 -22.89
C GLN A 649 -24.79 -20.86 -23.97
N GLY A 650 -23.83 -21.74 -24.27
CA GLY A 650 -23.99 -22.88 -25.15
C GLY A 650 -23.47 -24.16 -24.50
N VAL A 651 -23.93 -25.30 -24.98
CA VAL A 651 -23.51 -26.62 -24.48
C VAL A 651 -23.01 -27.43 -25.67
N GLY A 652 -21.80 -27.93 -25.56
CA GLY A 652 -21.17 -28.81 -26.53
C GLY A 652 -21.29 -30.29 -26.16
N ASP A 653 -20.51 -31.12 -26.83
CA ASP A 653 -20.37 -32.54 -26.54
C ASP A 653 -19.05 -32.90 -25.85
N LEU A 654 -18.17 -31.93 -25.63
CA LEU A 654 -16.95 -32.05 -24.85
C LEU A 654 -16.69 -30.74 -24.09
N ARG A 655 -16.34 -30.82 -22.80
CA ARG A 655 -15.96 -29.66 -21.99
C ARG A 655 -14.50 -29.76 -21.57
N ILE A 656 -13.73 -28.70 -21.74
CA ILE A 656 -12.36 -28.60 -21.21
C ILE A 656 -12.23 -27.37 -20.32
N ALA A 657 -11.24 -27.32 -19.45
CA ALA A 657 -11.00 -26.14 -18.61
C ALA A 657 -9.51 -25.94 -18.28
N THR A 658 -9.17 -24.75 -17.81
CA THR A 658 -7.92 -24.50 -17.08
C THR A 658 -8.21 -24.03 -15.67
N TYR A 659 -7.40 -24.44 -14.70
CA TYR A 659 -7.56 -24.04 -13.30
C TYR A 659 -6.25 -23.98 -12.54
N ASN A 660 -5.87 -22.79 -12.05
CA ASN A 660 -4.84 -22.63 -11.03
C ASN A 660 -5.43 -22.96 -9.64
N VAL A 661 -4.83 -23.93 -8.95
CA VAL A 661 -5.36 -24.52 -7.70
C VAL A 661 -4.67 -24.00 -6.42
N GLU A 662 -3.95 -22.87 -6.50
CA GLU A 662 -3.30 -22.19 -5.36
C GLU A 662 -2.34 -23.11 -4.58
N ASN A 663 -1.26 -23.56 -5.23
CA ASN A 663 -0.23 -24.44 -4.66
C ASN A 663 -0.80 -25.70 -3.97
N LEU A 664 -1.33 -26.67 -4.73
CA LEU A 664 -1.72 -27.97 -4.18
C LEU A 664 -0.50 -28.87 -4.02
N PHE A 665 -0.16 -29.21 -2.78
CA PHE A 665 1.02 -30.01 -2.40
C PHE A 665 0.60 -31.19 -1.53
N ALA A 666 1.12 -32.37 -1.82
CA ALA A 666 1.07 -33.51 -0.90
C ALA A 666 2.15 -33.41 0.19
N THR A 667 3.26 -32.72 -0.11
CA THR A 667 4.33 -32.48 0.85
C THR A 667 4.03 -31.26 1.73
N LEU A 668 3.72 -31.51 3.01
CA LEU A 668 3.21 -30.49 3.94
C LEU A 668 4.30 -29.64 4.57
N GLY A 669 4.04 -28.34 4.73
CA GLY A 669 4.84 -27.45 5.58
C GLY A 669 6.10 -26.89 4.91
N SER A 670 6.27 -25.57 5.00
CA SER A 670 7.33 -24.81 4.31
C SER A 670 8.76 -25.09 4.77
N ALA A 671 8.96 -25.85 5.86
CA ALA A 671 10.27 -26.27 6.32
C ALA A 671 10.84 -27.49 5.55
N ASN A 672 9.99 -28.16 4.76
CA ASN A 672 10.40 -29.28 3.92
C ASN A 672 10.91 -28.78 2.55
N GLU A 673 11.62 -29.66 1.86
CA GLU A 673 12.15 -29.43 0.51
C GLU A 673 11.24 -30.07 -0.53
N CYS A 674 10.95 -29.33 -1.60
CA CYS A 674 10.05 -29.69 -2.70
C CYS A 674 10.67 -29.31 -4.06
N GLY A 675 10.23 -29.98 -5.12
CA GLY A 675 10.70 -29.72 -6.48
C GLY A 675 12.11 -30.27 -6.79
N PRO A 676 12.51 -30.22 -8.07
CA PRO A 676 13.78 -30.77 -8.54
C PRO A 676 15.02 -30.05 -7.99
N ASN A 677 14.86 -28.86 -7.42
CA ASN A 677 15.94 -28.02 -6.89
C ASN A 677 15.91 -27.83 -5.36
N SER A 678 15.22 -28.71 -4.61
CA SER A 678 15.12 -28.62 -3.14
C SER A 678 14.66 -27.22 -2.66
N LEU A 679 13.60 -26.71 -3.27
CA LEU A 679 12.97 -25.42 -2.92
C LEU A 679 12.07 -25.59 -1.69
N GLY A 680 11.66 -24.50 -1.04
CA GLY A 680 10.68 -24.58 0.04
C GLY A 680 9.30 -25.04 -0.45
N CYS A 681 8.69 -25.99 0.24
CA CYS A 681 7.32 -26.43 -0.04
C CYS A 681 6.30 -25.29 0.17
N ARG A 682 5.19 -25.34 -0.60
CA ARG A 682 4.11 -24.33 -0.61
C ARG A 682 2.78 -25.02 -0.29
N GLY A 683 1.68 -24.27 -0.24
CA GLY A 683 0.35 -24.83 0.04
C GLY A 683 0.12 -25.13 1.53
N ALA A 684 -0.60 -26.22 1.81
CA ALA A 684 -1.01 -26.61 3.16
C ALA A 684 0.16 -26.81 4.13
N ALA A 685 0.06 -26.22 5.33
CA ALA A 685 1.07 -26.36 6.36
C ALA A 685 0.97 -27.67 7.14
N ASN A 686 -0.21 -28.31 7.14
CA ASN A 686 -0.48 -29.56 7.85
C ASN A 686 -1.62 -30.35 7.18
N GLN A 687 -1.86 -31.57 7.67
CA GLN A 687 -2.84 -32.49 7.06
C GLN A 687 -4.26 -31.94 7.05
N ASN A 688 -4.69 -31.22 8.09
CA ASN A 688 -6.03 -30.65 8.14
C ASN A 688 -6.22 -29.55 7.08
N GLU A 689 -5.21 -28.71 6.86
CA GLU A 689 -5.24 -27.73 5.78
C GLU A 689 -5.24 -28.40 4.40
N LEU A 690 -4.52 -29.50 4.23
CA LEU A 690 -4.55 -30.29 2.99
C LEU A 690 -5.93 -30.90 2.75
N ASP A 691 -6.54 -31.53 3.76
CA ASP A 691 -7.87 -32.12 3.65
C ASP A 691 -8.91 -31.04 3.27
N ARG A 692 -8.75 -29.82 3.79
CA ARG A 692 -9.60 -28.66 3.45
C ARG A 692 -9.36 -28.17 2.02
N GLN A 693 -8.10 -28.01 1.61
CA GLN A 693 -7.73 -27.58 0.26
C GLN A 693 -8.22 -28.60 -0.76
N LEU A 694 -7.91 -29.88 -0.56
CA LEU A 694 -8.30 -30.98 -1.42
C LEU A 694 -9.82 -31.10 -1.52
N GLY A 695 -10.56 -30.97 -0.41
CA GLY A 695 -12.02 -30.98 -0.42
C GLY A 695 -12.61 -29.85 -1.29
N LYS A 696 -12.10 -28.63 -1.14
CA LYS A 696 -12.52 -27.47 -1.93
C LYS A 696 -12.18 -27.60 -3.42
N VAL A 697 -10.96 -28.00 -3.75
CA VAL A 697 -10.50 -28.20 -5.14
C VAL A 697 -11.27 -29.33 -5.81
N THR A 698 -11.50 -30.44 -5.11
CA THR A 698 -12.31 -31.57 -5.62
C THR A 698 -13.75 -31.13 -5.90
N ALA A 699 -14.38 -30.40 -4.98
CA ALA A 699 -15.72 -29.86 -5.19
C ALA A 699 -15.79 -28.93 -6.41
N ALA A 700 -14.79 -28.07 -6.60
CA ALA A 700 -14.71 -27.18 -7.76
C ALA A 700 -14.57 -27.98 -9.07
N ILE A 701 -13.64 -28.93 -9.16
CA ILE A 701 -13.41 -29.71 -10.39
C ILE A 701 -14.65 -30.55 -10.77
N LEU A 702 -15.31 -31.19 -9.79
CA LEU A 702 -16.53 -31.95 -10.04
C LEU A 702 -17.68 -31.05 -10.53
N ALA A 703 -17.82 -29.84 -9.98
CA ALA A 703 -18.83 -28.87 -10.41
C ALA A 703 -18.54 -28.26 -11.79
N ILE A 704 -17.25 -28.06 -12.13
CA ILE A 704 -16.82 -27.69 -13.49
C ILE A 704 -17.28 -28.74 -14.49
N ASN A 705 -17.28 -30.02 -14.11
CA ASN A 705 -17.73 -31.15 -14.93
C ASN A 705 -17.05 -31.18 -16.31
N ALA A 706 -15.74 -30.93 -16.36
CA ALA A 706 -14.96 -31.03 -17.59
C ALA A 706 -14.56 -32.47 -17.88
N ASP A 707 -14.26 -32.74 -19.14
CA ASP A 707 -13.68 -33.96 -19.67
C ASP A 707 -12.14 -33.91 -19.67
N MET A 708 -11.54 -32.71 -19.65
CA MET A 708 -10.11 -32.45 -19.49
C MET A 708 -9.87 -31.12 -18.75
N LEU A 709 -8.90 -31.10 -17.83
CA LEU A 709 -8.42 -29.87 -17.21
C LEU A 709 -6.90 -29.74 -17.36
N ALA A 710 -6.46 -28.54 -17.75
CA ALA A 710 -5.12 -28.05 -17.49
C ALA A 710 -5.06 -27.50 -16.05
N LEU A 711 -4.20 -28.07 -15.21
CA LEU A 711 -4.03 -27.64 -13.83
C LEU A 711 -2.74 -26.84 -13.69
N ILE A 712 -2.81 -25.73 -12.97
CA ILE A 712 -1.67 -24.86 -12.67
C ILE A 712 -1.43 -24.86 -11.15
N GLU A 713 -0.16 -24.75 -10.76
CA GLU A 713 0.30 -24.80 -9.35
C GLU A 713 0.14 -26.15 -8.65
N ILE A 714 0.33 -27.24 -9.39
CA ILE A 714 0.50 -28.57 -8.80
C ILE A 714 1.94 -28.73 -8.33
N GLU A 715 2.16 -29.34 -7.16
CA GLU A 715 3.50 -29.72 -6.70
C GLU A 715 4.27 -30.47 -7.80
N ASN A 716 5.49 -30.00 -8.03
CA ASN A 716 6.42 -30.61 -8.97
C ASN A 716 7.15 -31.76 -8.26
N ASP A 717 6.46 -32.87 -8.01
CA ASP A 717 7.05 -34.06 -7.38
C ASP A 717 7.47 -35.12 -8.43
N ALA A 718 8.42 -35.99 -8.04
CA ALA A 718 9.07 -36.94 -8.96
C ALA A 718 8.18 -38.14 -9.34
N THR A 719 7.18 -38.44 -8.52
CA THR A 719 6.34 -39.64 -8.59
C THR A 719 4.91 -39.34 -9.06
N ASP A 720 4.58 -38.06 -9.24
CA ASP A 720 3.24 -37.54 -9.46
C ASP A 720 2.26 -37.89 -8.32
N ASP A 721 2.76 -38.05 -7.08
CA ASP A 721 1.96 -38.44 -5.91
C ASP A 721 0.87 -37.41 -5.60
N THR A 722 1.13 -36.12 -5.84
CA THR A 722 0.14 -35.06 -5.65
C THR A 722 -1.01 -35.15 -6.66
N LEU A 723 -0.71 -35.48 -7.92
CA LEU A 723 -1.73 -35.71 -8.94
C LEU A 723 -2.52 -36.98 -8.66
N ALA A 724 -1.85 -38.05 -8.22
CA ALA A 724 -2.50 -39.29 -7.83
C ALA A 724 -3.48 -39.05 -6.66
N MET A 725 -3.07 -38.30 -5.63
CA MET A 725 -3.93 -37.90 -4.52
C MET A 725 -5.18 -37.15 -4.99
N LEU A 726 -5.04 -36.18 -5.90
CA LEU A 726 -6.18 -35.43 -6.43
C LEU A 726 -7.11 -36.33 -7.27
N VAL A 727 -6.56 -37.15 -8.16
CA VAL A 727 -7.35 -38.05 -9.01
C VAL A 727 -8.06 -39.14 -8.20
N ASP A 728 -7.42 -39.67 -7.16
CA ASP A 728 -8.06 -40.61 -6.23
C ASP A 728 -9.24 -39.93 -5.51
N ALA A 729 -9.06 -38.71 -5.00
CA ALA A 729 -10.13 -37.95 -4.35
C ALA A 729 -11.30 -37.64 -5.30
N LEU A 730 -11.03 -37.36 -6.57
CA LEU A 730 -12.04 -37.20 -7.61
C LEU A 730 -12.79 -38.50 -7.89
N ASN A 731 -12.06 -39.60 -8.12
CA ASN A 731 -12.64 -40.91 -8.43
C ASN A 731 -13.43 -41.52 -7.26
N ASP A 732 -13.08 -41.18 -6.01
CA ASP A 732 -13.83 -41.60 -4.83
C ASP A 732 -15.19 -40.89 -4.71
N GLN A 733 -15.33 -39.70 -5.30
CA GLN A 733 -16.55 -38.86 -5.20
C GLN A 733 -17.37 -38.82 -6.49
N ASP A 734 -16.78 -39.20 -7.63
CA ASP A 734 -17.42 -39.24 -8.94
C ASP A 734 -17.99 -40.63 -9.24
N GLU A 735 -19.27 -40.70 -9.64
CA GLU A 735 -19.92 -41.96 -9.98
C GLU A 735 -19.26 -42.71 -11.15
N LEU A 736 -18.58 -42.00 -12.06
CA LEU A 736 -17.91 -42.61 -13.21
C LEU A 736 -16.54 -43.21 -12.84
N ALA A 737 -15.87 -42.66 -11.81
CA ALA A 737 -14.54 -43.06 -11.36
C ALA A 737 -13.53 -43.30 -12.50
N ASP A 738 -13.51 -42.40 -13.48
CA ASP A 738 -12.77 -42.54 -14.73
C ASP A 738 -11.71 -41.45 -14.98
N TRP A 739 -11.41 -40.64 -13.96
CA TRP A 739 -10.35 -39.64 -14.01
C TRP A 739 -8.98 -40.31 -14.06
N ALA A 740 -8.11 -39.76 -14.90
CA ALA A 740 -6.69 -40.08 -15.00
C ALA A 740 -5.87 -38.79 -15.16
N PHE A 741 -4.56 -38.91 -15.00
CA PHE A 741 -3.61 -37.81 -15.21
C PHE A 741 -2.49 -38.23 -16.16
N ILE A 742 -1.74 -37.26 -16.65
CA ILE A 742 -0.53 -37.49 -17.45
C ILE A 742 0.69 -37.52 -16.52
N PRO A 743 1.37 -38.67 -16.35
CA PRO A 743 2.52 -38.78 -15.46
C PRO A 743 3.76 -38.17 -16.14
N THR A 744 4.22 -37.04 -15.61
CA THR A 744 5.37 -36.29 -16.15
C THR A 744 6.62 -36.44 -15.30
N GLY A 745 6.48 -36.82 -14.01
CA GLY A 745 7.53 -36.64 -13.01
C GLY A 745 7.95 -35.17 -12.92
N TYR A 746 9.24 -34.90 -12.69
CA TYR A 746 9.72 -33.52 -12.62
C TYR A 746 9.63 -32.80 -13.97
N LEU A 747 9.08 -31.59 -13.94
CA LEU A 747 9.02 -30.67 -15.07
C LEU A 747 9.73 -29.35 -14.74
N GLY A 748 10.83 -29.03 -15.42
CA GLY A 748 11.56 -27.77 -15.21
C GLY A 748 12.29 -27.69 -13.88
N THR A 749 12.32 -26.51 -13.26
CA THR A 749 13.20 -26.18 -12.13
C THR A 749 12.47 -25.74 -10.85
N ASP A 750 11.18 -25.42 -10.92
CA ASP A 750 10.41 -24.83 -9.81
C ASP A 750 9.70 -25.89 -8.94
N ALA A 751 9.19 -25.50 -7.77
CA ALA A 751 8.45 -26.37 -6.85
C ALA A 751 7.04 -26.71 -7.35
N ILE A 752 6.52 -25.98 -8.34
CA ILE A 752 5.25 -26.28 -9.00
C ILE A 752 5.39 -26.48 -10.50
N LYS A 753 4.46 -27.22 -11.10
CA LYS A 753 4.36 -27.50 -12.54
C LYS A 753 2.93 -27.36 -13.06
N PRO A 754 2.74 -27.07 -14.36
CA PRO A 754 1.49 -27.36 -15.04
C PRO A 754 1.28 -28.88 -15.20
N ALA A 755 0.03 -29.31 -15.25
CA ALA A 755 -0.35 -30.71 -15.41
C ALA A 755 -1.68 -30.87 -16.17
N PHE A 756 -1.98 -32.09 -16.61
CA PHE A 756 -3.29 -32.43 -17.19
C PHE A 756 -3.96 -33.57 -16.43
N ILE A 757 -5.25 -33.41 -16.18
CA ILE A 757 -6.18 -34.49 -15.79
C ILE A 757 -7.29 -34.62 -16.83
N TYR A 758 -7.82 -35.81 -17.04
CA TYR A 758 -8.83 -36.07 -18.06
C TYR A 758 -9.68 -37.30 -17.72
N ARG A 759 -10.84 -37.41 -18.37
CA ARG A 759 -11.73 -38.56 -18.28
C ARG A 759 -11.40 -39.59 -19.36
N THR A 760 -11.03 -40.78 -18.92
CA THR A 760 -10.68 -41.90 -19.81
C THR A 760 -11.87 -42.44 -20.59
N SER A 761 -13.11 -42.21 -20.15
CA SER A 761 -14.31 -42.58 -20.91
C SER A 761 -14.64 -41.60 -22.05
N ARG A 762 -13.92 -40.47 -22.16
CA ARG A 762 -14.26 -39.34 -23.03
C ARG A 762 -13.12 -39.00 -23.99
N LEU A 763 -11.88 -39.12 -23.51
CA LEU A 763 -10.67 -38.81 -24.27
C LEU A 763 -9.64 -39.93 -24.13
N ALA A 764 -8.91 -40.18 -25.21
CA ALA A 764 -7.70 -40.99 -25.22
C ALA A 764 -6.48 -40.09 -25.48
N LEU A 765 -5.31 -40.50 -24.98
CA LEU A 765 -4.04 -39.84 -25.30
C LEU A 765 -3.54 -40.30 -26.67
N GLU A 766 -3.12 -39.35 -27.51
CA GLU A 766 -2.47 -39.62 -28.79
C GLU A 766 -1.02 -39.11 -28.75
N GLY A 767 -0.06 -39.98 -29.03
CA GLY A 767 1.37 -39.65 -28.97
C GLY A 767 1.91 -39.43 -27.55
N ASP A 768 3.20 -39.12 -27.48
CA ASP A 768 3.87 -38.72 -26.24
C ASP A 768 3.59 -37.23 -25.95
N PHE A 769 3.61 -36.84 -24.67
CA PHE A 769 3.59 -35.42 -24.32
C PHE A 769 4.89 -34.73 -24.77
N ALA A 770 4.82 -33.42 -24.96
CA ALA A 770 5.97 -32.59 -25.31
C ALA A 770 6.14 -31.42 -24.34
N VAL A 771 7.36 -30.93 -24.17
CA VAL A 771 7.69 -29.87 -23.20
C VAL A 771 8.52 -28.79 -23.87
N LEU A 772 8.10 -27.53 -23.70
CA LEU A 772 8.87 -26.36 -24.12
C LEU A 772 9.72 -25.83 -22.96
N THR A 773 11.03 -25.78 -23.19
CA THR A 773 12.05 -25.24 -22.29
C THR A 773 13.09 -24.45 -23.08
N SER A 774 14.03 -23.82 -22.38
CA SER A 774 15.18 -23.14 -22.98
C SER A 774 16.05 -24.05 -23.86
N ALA A 775 15.99 -25.37 -23.65
CA ALA A 775 16.70 -26.36 -24.45
C ALA A 775 16.06 -26.59 -25.83
N VAL A 776 14.76 -26.28 -25.97
CA VAL A 776 14.00 -26.39 -27.22
C VAL A 776 14.02 -25.06 -27.96
N ASP A 777 13.69 -23.97 -27.27
CA ASP A 777 13.80 -22.59 -27.79
C ASP A 777 14.39 -21.69 -26.70
N PRO A 778 15.55 -21.04 -26.93
CA PRO A 778 16.24 -20.25 -25.91
C PRO A 778 15.46 -19.02 -25.45
N ASP A 779 14.46 -18.55 -26.21
CA ASP A 779 13.59 -17.44 -25.79
C ASP A 779 12.57 -17.89 -24.70
N PHE A 780 12.36 -19.20 -24.52
CA PHE A 780 11.57 -19.76 -23.43
C PHE A 780 12.46 -20.13 -22.24
N ASP A 781 13.03 -19.14 -21.55
CA ASP A 781 13.92 -19.40 -20.42
C ASP A 781 13.16 -19.86 -19.15
N ASP A 782 13.17 -21.18 -18.93
CA ASP A 782 12.56 -21.92 -17.83
C ASP A 782 13.39 -21.98 -16.54
N SER A 783 14.44 -21.14 -16.43
CA SER A 783 15.14 -20.92 -15.16
C SER A 783 14.35 -20.03 -14.18
N ARG A 784 13.34 -19.30 -14.69
CA ARG A 784 12.54 -18.33 -13.93
C ARG A 784 11.03 -18.46 -14.16
N GLN A 785 10.61 -19.41 -14.98
CA GLN A 785 9.21 -19.74 -15.23
C GLN A 785 9.06 -21.25 -15.37
N ARG A 786 7.82 -21.73 -15.51
CA ARG A 786 7.56 -23.17 -15.63
C ARG A 786 7.54 -23.54 -17.12
N PRO A 787 8.02 -24.74 -17.49
CA PRO A 787 7.90 -25.24 -18.86
C PRO A 787 6.45 -25.27 -19.35
N ALA A 788 6.22 -25.11 -20.66
CA ALA A 788 4.90 -25.39 -21.23
C ALA A 788 4.76 -26.90 -21.51
N LEU A 789 3.62 -27.48 -21.19
CA LEU A 789 3.32 -28.91 -21.36
C LEU A 789 2.26 -29.10 -22.44
N ALA A 790 2.57 -29.85 -23.50
CA ALA A 790 1.63 -30.17 -24.57
C ALA A 790 1.25 -31.66 -24.59
N GLN A 791 -0.03 -31.95 -24.80
CA GLN A 791 -0.54 -33.29 -25.06
C GLN A 791 -1.62 -33.23 -26.15
N THR A 792 -1.58 -34.19 -27.08
CA THR A 792 -2.68 -34.41 -28.02
C THR A 792 -3.69 -35.38 -27.45
N PHE A 793 -4.96 -34.99 -27.48
CA PHE A 793 -6.10 -35.79 -27.08
C PHE A 793 -6.90 -36.22 -28.31
N ARG A 794 -7.44 -37.43 -28.24
CA ARG A 794 -8.32 -38.02 -29.24
C ARG A 794 -9.73 -38.18 -28.68
N THR A 795 -10.72 -37.60 -29.34
CA THR A 795 -12.15 -37.81 -29.00
C THR A 795 -12.59 -39.22 -29.37
N LEU A 796 -13.71 -39.69 -28.81
CA LEU A 796 -14.25 -41.02 -29.13
C LEU A 796 -14.59 -41.19 -30.62
N ASP A 797 -14.93 -40.11 -31.31
CA ASP A 797 -15.25 -40.09 -32.75
C ASP A 797 -14.01 -39.97 -33.65
N GLY A 798 -12.83 -39.75 -33.03
CA GLY A 798 -11.52 -39.84 -33.68
C GLY A 798 -10.84 -38.51 -33.99
N ASP A 799 -11.48 -37.38 -33.68
CA ASP A 799 -10.91 -36.04 -33.83
C ASP A 799 -9.73 -35.84 -32.88
N LEU A 800 -8.77 -35.02 -33.31
CA LEU A 800 -7.55 -34.72 -32.58
C LEU A 800 -7.47 -33.24 -32.26
N PHE A 801 -7.04 -32.91 -31.04
CA PHE A 801 -6.61 -31.57 -30.68
C PHE A 801 -5.42 -31.63 -29.72
N THR A 802 -4.49 -30.68 -29.85
CA THR A 802 -3.38 -30.50 -28.92
C THR A 802 -3.73 -29.42 -27.91
N ALA A 803 -3.65 -29.76 -26.63
CA ALA A 803 -3.78 -28.81 -25.52
C ALA A 803 -2.41 -28.50 -24.94
N VAL A 804 -2.17 -27.22 -24.62
CA VAL A 804 -0.89 -26.73 -24.11
C VAL A 804 -1.09 -25.97 -22.80
N ALA A 805 -0.66 -26.56 -21.68
CA ALA A 805 -0.74 -25.96 -20.36
C ALA A 805 0.44 -25.01 -20.12
N VAL A 806 0.16 -23.76 -19.71
CA VAL A 806 1.18 -22.72 -19.46
C VAL A 806 1.09 -22.12 -18.06
N HIS A 807 2.24 -21.81 -17.47
CA HIS A 807 2.38 -20.96 -16.29
C HIS A 807 3.60 -20.06 -16.49
N LEU A 808 3.37 -18.89 -17.09
CA LEU A 808 4.44 -17.96 -17.45
C LEU A 808 4.96 -17.18 -16.24
N ARG A 809 6.04 -16.41 -16.44
CA ARG A 809 6.69 -15.64 -15.38
C ARG A 809 5.73 -14.65 -14.71
N ALA A 810 5.54 -14.78 -13.39
CA ALA A 810 4.76 -13.85 -12.59
C ALA A 810 5.30 -12.41 -12.60
N LYS A 811 4.39 -11.43 -12.43
CA LYS A 811 4.66 -9.98 -12.36
C LYS A 811 5.38 -9.52 -11.07
N ALA A 812 5.81 -10.44 -10.21
CA ALA A 812 6.44 -10.14 -8.92
C ALA A 812 7.98 -10.20 -8.96
N SER A 813 8.63 -9.72 -7.89
CA SER A 813 10.09 -9.73 -7.74
C SER A 813 10.81 -9.00 -8.88
N CYS A 814 10.40 -7.76 -9.14
CA CYS A 814 10.94 -6.95 -10.22
C CYS A 814 12.47 -6.77 -10.10
N PRO A 815 13.21 -6.79 -11.22
CA PRO A 815 14.64 -6.59 -11.18
C PRO A 815 14.96 -5.16 -10.71
N SER A 816 16.06 -4.99 -9.96
CA SER A 816 16.55 -3.66 -9.61
C SER A 816 17.20 -2.98 -10.83
N GLY A 817 16.82 -1.73 -11.11
CA GLY A 817 17.36 -0.92 -12.21
C GLY A 817 16.43 -0.82 -13.43
N SER A 818 16.89 -0.14 -14.50
CA SER A 818 16.08 0.25 -15.67
C SER A 818 16.21 -0.71 -16.88
N GLY A 819 16.22 -2.02 -16.63
CA GLY A 819 16.31 -3.03 -17.69
C GLY A 819 14.98 -3.25 -18.44
N PRO A 820 14.97 -4.00 -19.56
CA PRO A 820 13.74 -4.26 -20.33
C PRO A 820 12.70 -5.10 -19.56
N ASN A 821 13.10 -5.75 -18.47
CA ASN A 821 12.20 -6.48 -17.58
C ASN A 821 11.86 -5.70 -16.30
N ALA A 822 12.35 -4.46 -16.15
CA ALA A 822 11.91 -3.58 -15.07
C ALA A 822 10.45 -3.15 -15.29
N ASP A 823 9.79 -2.71 -14.22
CA ASP A 823 8.49 -2.05 -14.38
C ASP A 823 8.71 -0.68 -15.01
N SER A 824 8.06 -0.43 -16.16
CA SER A 824 8.19 0.81 -16.90
C SER A 824 7.06 1.81 -16.61
N GLY A 825 6.12 1.47 -15.72
CA GLY A 825 4.96 2.32 -15.43
C GLY A 825 3.96 2.42 -16.58
N ASP A 826 3.97 1.46 -17.49
CA ASP A 826 3.07 1.35 -18.64
C ASP A 826 1.82 0.48 -18.36
N GLY A 827 1.68 -0.02 -17.13
CA GLY A 827 0.59 -0.89 -16.69
C GLY A 827 0.83 -2.39 -16.93
N GLN A 828 1.87 -2.78 -17.67
CA GLN A 828 2.12 -4.20 -17.97
C GLN A 828 2.89 -4.92 -16.84
N GLY A 829 3.48 -4.14 -15.93
CA GLY A 829 4.28 -4.63 -14.82
C GLY A 829 5.62 -5.24 -15.27
N CYS A 830 6.45 -5.62 -14.31
CA CYS A 830 7.76 -6.18 -14.63
C CYS A 830 7.70 -7.55 -15.34
N TRP A 831 8.83 -7.94 -15.92
CA TRP A 831 8.99 -9.18 -16.70
C TRP A 831 8.11 -9.28 -17.96
N ASN A 832 7.57 -8.17 -18.46
CA ASN A 832 6.72 -8.15 -19.67
C ASN A 832 7.49 -8.60 -20.93
N GLU A 833 8.71 -8.09 -21.13
CA GLU A 833 9.58 -8.51 -22.25
C GLU A 833 9.81 -10.03 -22.22
N TRP A 834 10.11 -10.60 -21.06
CA TRP A 834 10.31 -12.04 -20.91
C TRP A 834 9.05 -12.84 -21.25
N ARG A 835 7.88 -12.42 -20.76
CA ARG A 835 6.61 -13.07 -21.10
C ARG A 835 6.36 -13.00 -22.62
N THR A 836 6.72 -11.88 -23.26
CA THR A 836 6.59 -11.67 -24.71
C THR A 836 7.50 -12.62 -25.50
N LEU A 837 8.76 -12.78 -25.08
CA LEU A 837 9.68 -13.76 -25.67
C LEU A 837 9.16 -15.19 -25.51
N SER A 838 8.66 -15.55 -24.34
CA SER A 838 8.03 -16.85 -24.08
C SER A 838 6.83 -17.11 -24.99
N ALA A 839 5.99 -16.10 -25.22
CA ALA A 839 4.85 -16.20 -26.13
C ALA A 839 5.30 -16.44 -27.58
N GLY A 840 6.35 -15.75 -28.04
CA GLY A 840 6.92 -15.98 -29.38
C GLY A 840 7.57 -17.35 -29.54
N ALA A 841 8.24 -17.87 -28.51
CA ALA A 841 8.78 -19.22 -28.50
C ALA A 841 7.67 -20.29 -28.55
N LEU A 842 6.56 -20.04 -27.87
CA LEU A 842 5.41 -20.92 -27.84
C LEU A 842 4.79 -21.10 -29.23
N ASP A 843 4.57 -20.00 -29.95
CA ASP A 843 4.06 -20.01 -31.32
C ASP A 843 4.96 -20.83 -32.25
N ARG A 844 6.25 -20.50 -32.32
CA ARG A 844 7.23 -21.23 -33.15
C ARG A 844 7.32 -22.71 -32.82
N TRP A 845 7.22 -23.07 -31.55
CA TRP A 845 7.26 -24.46 -31.11
C TRP A 845 6.03 -25.23 -31.59
N LEU A 846 4.85 -24.63 -31.56
CA LEU A 846 3.60 -25.26 -31.98
C LEU A 846 3.52 -25.48 -33.49
N GLU A 847 4.18 -24.65 -34.30
CA GLU A 847 4.34 -24.89 -35.74
C GLU A 847 5.07 -26.20 -36.07
N THR A 848 5.82 -26.77 -35.12
CA THR A 848 6.62 -27.99 -35.35
C THR A 848 5.85 -29.30 -35.14
N ASP A 849 4.57 -29.24 -34.75
CA ASP A 849 3.79 -30.39 -34.25
C ASP A 849 4.59 -31.14 -33.16
N PRO A 850 4.76 -30.54 -31.97
CA PRO A 850 5.72 -31.03 -30.98
C PRO A 850 5.37 -32.41 -30.41
N THR A 851 4.11 -32.84 -30.55
CA THR A 851 3.64 -34.18 -30.17
C THR A 851 3.77 -35.21 -31.30
N ASN A 852 4.06 -34.76 -32.53
CA ASN A 852 4.19 -35.56 -33.75
C ASN A 852 2.94 -36.41 -34.03
N THR A 853 1.76 -35.81 -33.91
CA THR A 853 0.45 -36.46 -34.08
C THR A 853 -0.33 -35.98 -35.30
N GLY A 854 0.07 -34.86 -35.91
CA GLY A 854 -0.62 -34.23 -37.02
C GLY A 854 -1.93 -33.53 -36.64
N ALA A 855 -2.14 -33.23 -35.36
CA ALA A 855 -3.31 -32.49 -34.91
C ALA A 855 -3.24 -31.03 -35.40
N GLU A 856 -4.23 -30.58 -36.17
CA GLU A 856 -4.29 -29.19 -36.66
C GLU A 856 -4.90 -28.24 -35.62
N ALA A 857 -5.82 -28.73 -34.79
CA ALA A 857 -6.50 -27.94 -33.76
C ALA A 857 -5.63 -27.82 -32.50
N VAL A 858 -5.27 -26.59 -32.12
CA VAL A 858 -4.42 -26.31 -30.97
C VAL A 858 -5.10 -25.30 -30.05
N VAL A 859 -5.06 -25.59 -28.74
CA VAL A 859 -5.46 -24.66 -27.68
C VAL A 859 -4.35 -24.48 -26.66
N ILE A 860 -4.01 -23.24 -26.38
CA ILE A 860 -3.07 -22.85 -25.32
C ILE A 860 -3.91 -22.34 -24.15
N LEU A 861 -3.74 -22.90 -22.96
CA LEU A 861 -4.55 -22.54 -21.80
C LEU A 861 -3.75 -22.63 -20.50
N GLY A 862 -4.04 -21.75 -19.54
CA GLY A 862 -3.26 -21.68 -18.32
C GLY A 862 -3.17 -20.27 -17.77
N ASP A 863 -2.22 -20.07 -16.86
CA ASP A 863 -1.91 -18.78 -16.27
C ASP A 863 -0.77 -18.11 -17.06
N PHE A 864 -1.12 -17.10 -17.84
CA PHE A 864 -0.16 -16.32 -18.63
C PHE A 864 0.54 -15.25 -17.80
N ASN A 865 0.07 -15.01 -16.58
CA ASN A 865 0.48 -13.90 -15.74
C ASN A 865 0.47 -12.58 -16.53
N ALA A 866 -0.47 -12.41 -17.46
CA ALA A 866 -0.60 -11.25 -18.33
C ALA A 866 -2.08 -10.93 -18.59
N TYR A 867 -2.43 -9.64 -18.53
CA TYR A 867 -3.77 -9.18 -18.88
C TYR A 867 -3.97 -9.15 -20.40
N ALA A 868 -5.23 -9.19 -20.85
CA ALA A 868 -5.60 -9.49 -22.24
C ALA A 868 -4.95 -8.58 -23.32
N MET A 869 -4.63 -7.34 -22.97
CA MET A 869 -4.09 -6.35 -23.91
C MET A 869 -2.58 -6.11 -23.72
N GLU A 870 -1.91 -6.94 -22.94
CA GLU A 870 -0.46 -6.92 -22.78
C GLU A 870 0.26 -7.56 -23.96
N ASP A 871 1.50 -7.15 -24.18
CA ASP A 871 2.33 -7.57 -25.31
C ASP A 871 2.42 -9.10 -25.54
N PRO A 872 2.60 -9.98 -24.54
CA PRO A 872 2.59 -11.43 -24.78
C PRO A 872 1.27 -11.95 -25.35
N MET A 873 0.14 -11.39 -24.90
CA MET A 873 -1.19 -11.82 -25.35
C MET A 873 -1.45 -11.33 -26.77
N VAL A 874 -1.09 -10.08 -27.05
CA VAL A 874 -1.19 -9.49 -28.38
C VAL A 874 -0.32 -10.26 -29.37
N LEU A 875 0.90 -10.64 -29.01
CA LEU A 875 1.79 -11.40 -29.88
C LEU A 875 1.13 -12.70 -30.34
N LEU A 876 0.51 -13.46 -29.42
CA LEU A 876 -0.22 -14.69 -29.78
C LEU A 876 -1.45 -14.40 -30.64
N MET A 877 -2.15 -13.30 -30.39
CA MET A 877 -3.29 -12.90 -31.22
C MET A 877 -2.85 -12.53 -32.65
N ASP A 878 -1.74 -11.81 -32.79
CA ASP A 878 -1.13 -11.47 -34.09
C ASP A 878 -0.60 -12.70 -34.83
N ALA A 879 -0.19 -13.74 -34.09
CA ALA A 879 0.19 -15.06 -34.63
C ALA A 879 -1.01 -15.92 -35.09
N GLY A 880 -2.24 -15.44 -34.92
CA GLY A 880 -3.46 -16.11 -35.42
C GLY A 880 -4.21 -16.94 -34.38
N TYR A 881 -3.87 -16.80 -33.09
CA TYR A 881 -4.68 -17.38 -32.01
C TYR A 881 -5.81 -16.42 -31.59
N THR A 882 -6.95 -16.96 -31.19
CA THR A 882 -8.10 -16.19 -30.71
C THR A 882 -8.29 -16.43 -29.22
N ASN A 883 -8.35 -15.36 -28.41
CA ASN A 883 -8.72 -15.47 -27.00
C ASN A 883 -10.20 -15.88 -26.88
N LEU A 884 -10.44 -17.06 -26.33
CA LEU A 884 -11.76 -17.71 -26.35
C LEU A 884 -12.78 -16.97 -25.47
N ALA A 885 -12.37 -16.50 -24.29
CA ALA A 885 -13.25 -15.80 -23.37
C ALA A 885 -13.70 -14.44 -23.94
N ILE A 886 -12.78 -13.72 -24.58
CA ILE A 886 -13.08 -12.45 -25.25
C ILE A 886 -14.02 -12.67 -26.45
N ALA A 887 -13.75 -13.70 -27.26
CA ALA A 887 -14.62 -14.05 -28.39
C ALA A 887 -16.04 -14.41 -27.92
N ALA A 888 -16.16 -15.20 -26.86
CA ALA A 888 -17.44 -15.55 -26.22
C ALA A 888 -18.15 -14.34 -25.56
N ASN A 889 -17.40 -13.29 -25.25
CA ASN A 889 -17.91 -12.02 -24.77
C ASN A 889 -18.18 -11.00 -25.91
N GLY A 890 -18.35 -11.47 -27.14
CA GLY A 890 -18.67 -10.60 -28.28
C GLY A 890 -17.50 -9.72 -28.73
N GLY A 891 -16.27 -10.08 -28.39
CA GLY A 891 -15.05 -9.32 -28.69
C GLY A 891 -14.70 -8.26 -27.64
N ASP A 892 -15.47 -8.14 -26.55
CA ASP A 892 -15.19 -7.22 -25.46
C ASP A 892 -14.15 -7.84 -24.50
N PRO A 893 -12.99 -7.19 -24.29
CA PRO A 893 -11.94 -7.72 -23.44
C PRO A 893 -12.27 -7.63 -21.93
N ALA A 894 -13.41 -7.07 -21.52
CA ALA A 894 -13.83 -6.95 -20.12
C ALA A 894 -14.26 -8.28 -19.44
N VAL A 895 -13.43 -9.31 -19.56
CA VAL A 895 -13.52 -10.61 -18.87
C VAL A 895 -12.47 -10.69 -17.74
N TYR A 896 -12.67 -11.55 -16.74
CA TYR A 896 -11.74 -11.65 -15.62
C TYR A 896 -11.71 -13.05 -14.99
N SER A 897 -10.55 -13.39 -14.42
CA SER A 897 -10.31 -14.59 -13.61
C SER A 897 -9.60 -14.26 -12.28
N TYR A 898 -9.22 -13.00 -12.09
CA TYR A 898 -8.43 -12.52 -10.97
C TYR A 898 -8.82 -11.07 -10.63
N THR A 899 -8.69 -10.69 -9.35
CA THR A 899 -8.90 -9.31 -8.90
C THR A 899 -7.68 -8.89 -8.08
N PHE A 900 -7.08 -7.75 -8.44
CA PHE A 900 -5.93 -7.20 -7.73
C PHE A 900 -6.17 -5.72 -7.41
N MET A 901 -6.03 -5.34 -6.13
CA MET A 901 -6.29 -3.98 -5.64
C MET A 901 -7.65 -3.43 -6.11
N GLY A 902 -8.68 -4.27 -6.02
CA GLY A 902 -10.04 -3.93 -6.43
C GLY A 902 -10.28 -3.79 -7.93
N GLN A 903 -9.32 -4.16 -8.79
CA GLN A 903 -9.44 -4.06 -10.24
C GLN A 903 -9.45 -5.48 -10.86
N ALA A 904 -10.48 -5.78 -11.63
CA ALA A 904 -10.70 -7.08 -12.24
C ALA A 904 -9.89 -7.26 -13.54
N GLY A 905 -9.31 -8.43 -13.75
CA GLY A 905 -8.62 -8.79 -14.98
C GLY A 905 -8.46 -10.29 -15.13
N SER A 906 -8.04 -10.75 -16.31
CA SER A 906 -7.81 -12.16 -16.58
C SER A 906 -6.31 -12.42 -16.68
N LEU A 907 -5.79 -13.29 -15.82
CA LEU A 907 -4.45 -13.87 -15.96
C LEU A 907 -4.53 -15.28 -16.55
N ASP A 908 -5.67 -15.95 -16.35
CA ASP A 908 -5.97 -17.28 -16.86
C ASP A 908 -6.71 -17.16 -18.18
N HIS A 909 -6.06 -17.58 -19.27
CA HIS A 909 -6.61 -17.48 -20.62
C HIS A 909 -6.69 -18.84 -21.29
N ALA A 910 -7.47 -18.88 -22.36
CA ALA A 910 -7.42 -19.92 -23.36
C ALA A 910 -7.40 -19.28 -24.75
N LEU A 911 -6.47 -19.70 -25.59
CA LEU A 911 -6.30 -19.21 -26.95
C LEU A 911 -6.33 -20.38 -27.93
N GLY A 912 -7.28 -20.35 -28.87
CA GLY A 912 -7.42 -21.36 -29.91
C GLY A 912 -6.93 -20.86 -31.26
N ASN A 913 -6.23 -21.71 -32.02
CA ASN A 913 -5.92 -21.40 -33.42
C ASN A 913 -7.18 -21.52 -34.31
N GLU A 914 -7.07 -21.15 -35.59
CA GLU A 914 -8.21 -21.18 -36.54
C GLU A 914 -8.90 -22.56 -36.62
N ALA A 915 -8.15 -23.65 -36.58
CA ALA A 915 -8.70 -25.01 -36.60
C ALA A 915 -9.46 -25.34 -35.31
N PHE A 916 -8.93 -24.97 -34.15
CA PHE A 916 -9.60 -25.18 -32.87
C PHE A 916 -10.89 -24.36 -32.75
N MET A 917 -10.90 -23.14 -33.27
CA MET A 917 -12.07 -22.25 -33.26
C MET A 917 -13.31 -22.85 -33.94
N GLN A 918 -13.15 -23.83 -34.83
CA GLN A 918 -14.28 -24.51 -35.48
C GLN A 918 -15.12 -25.33 -34.50
N PHE A 919 -14.55 -25.71 -33.35
CA PHE A 919 -15.21 -26.52 -32.34
C PHE A 919 -15.73 -25.70 -31.16
N VAL A 920 -15.31 -24.44 -30.98
CA VAL A 920 -15.64 -23.63 -29.81
C VAL A 920 -17.10 -23.17 -29.83
N VAL A 921 -17.83 -23.52 -28.77
CA VAL A 921 -19.24 -23.13 -28.56
C VAL A 921 -19.33 -21.93 -27.60
N ASP A 922 -18.61 -21.97 -26.48
CA ASP A 922 -18.59 -20.92 -25.46
C ASP A 922 -17.31 -21.05 -24.60
N ALA A 923 -16.89 -19.96 -23.96
CA ALA A 923 -15.76 -19.97 -23.03
C ALA A 923 -15.93 -18.89 -21.95
N ARG A 924 -15.95 -19.28 -20.67
CA ARG A 924 -16.24 -18.36 -19.55
C ARG A 924 -15.49 -18.73 -18.29
N ALA A 925 -15.03 -17.72 -17.56
CA ALA A 925 -14.57 -17.90 -16.19
C ALA A 925 -15.77 -18.20 -15.28
N TRP A 926 -15.58 -19.07 -14.30
CA TRP A 926 -16.55 -19.29 -13.23
C TRP A 926 -16.04 -18.59 -11.96
N ASN A 927 -16.58 -17.40 -11.68
CA ASN A 927 -16.05 -16.50 -10.64
C ASN A 927 -16.37 -16.97 -9.21
N ILE A 928 -15.68 -18.03 -8.77
CA ILE A 928 -15.81 -18.64 -7.44
C ILE A 928 -14.69 -18.24 -6.49
N ASN A 929 -13.66 -17.56 -6.98
CA ASN A 929 -12.43 -17.26 -6.24
C ASN A 929 -12.09 -15.76 -6.23
N SER A 930 -12.03 -15.13 -7.41
CA SER A 930 -11.55 -13.73 -7.54
C SER A 930 -12.47 -12.69 -6.88
N ASP A 931 -13.73 -13.05 -6.66
CA ASP A 931 -14.74 -12.20 -6.01
C ASP A 931 -14.91 -12.51 -4.51
N GLU A 932 -14.17 -13.47 -3.95
CA GLU A 932 -14.31 -13.95 -2.58
C GLU A 932 -13.30 -13.36 -1.60
N THR A 933 -13.72 -13.21 -0.34
CA THR A 933 -12.84 -12.78 0.76
C THR A 933 -11.68 -13.78 0.95
N PRO A 934 -10.40 -13.35 0.91
CA PRO A 934 -9.24 -14.23 1.04
C PRO A 934 -9.22 -15.05 2.34
N ALA A 935 -9.80 -14.51 3.41
CA ALA A 935 -9.90 -15.20 4.70
C ALA A 935 -10.73 -16.50 4.65
N PHE A 936 -11.55 -16.72 3.61
CA PHE A 936 -12.33 -17.94 3.44
C PHE A 936 -11.58 -19.12 2.80
N ASN A 937 -10.27 -18.97 2.56
CA ASN A 937 -9.44 -20.05 2.04
C ASN A 937 -9.25 -21.20 3.04
N PHE A 938 -8.59 -22.27 2.60
CA PHE A 938 -8.43 -23.51 3.36
C PHE A 938 -7.58 -23.40 4.64
N ASN A 939 -6.71 -22.38 4.74
CA ASN A 939 -5.80 -22.21 5.87
C ASN A 939 -6.54 -22.13 7.22
N GLU A 940 -5.93 -22.62 8.29
CA GLU A 940 -6.46 -22.51 9.66
C GLU A 940 -6.19 -21.16 10.29
N ARG A 941 -5.23 -20.39 9.74
CA ARG A 941 -4.85 -19.07 10.21
C ARG A 941 -5.31 -17.97 9.29
N LEU A 942 -5.65 -16.82 9.88
CA LEU A 942 -6.00 -15.62 9.13
C LEU A 942 -4.80 -15.18 8.26
N PRO A 943 -5.04 -14.63 7.05
CA PRO A 943 -3.95 -14.25 6.14
C PRO A 943 -2.89 -13.36 6.81
N SER A 944 -1.60 -13.64 6.56
CA SER A 944 -0.48 -12.88 7.14
C SER A 944 -0.53 -12.71 8.67
N SER A 945 -1.12 -13.67 9.39
CA SER A 945 -1.33 -13.59 10.83
C SER A 945 -1.08 -14.92 11.54
N SER A 946 -0.74 -14.84 12.83
CA SER A 946 -0.68 -16.00 13.70
C SER A 946 -2.05 -16.36 14.32
N LEU A 947 -3.08 -15.56 14.09
CA LEU A 947 -4.42 -15.79 14.64
C LEU A 947 -5.14 -16.94 13.91
N PHE A 948 -5.83 -17.79 14.67
CA PHE A 948 -6.70 -18.81 14.11
C PHE A 948 -7.99 -18.21 13.57
N LYS A 949 -8.51 -18.75 12.47
CA LYS A 949 -9.79 -18.34 11.90
C LYS A 949 -10.96 -18.88 12.72
N PRO A 950 -12.10 -18.16 12.76
CA PRO A 950 -13.37 -18.74 13.18
C PRO A 950 -13.73 -19.95 12.31
N SER A 951 -14.38 -20.96 12.87
CA SER A 951 -14.85 -22.11 12.09
C SER A 951 -15.86 -21.72 11.00
N SER A 952 -16.58 -20.62 11.19
CA SER A 952 -17.55 -20.08 10.21
C SER A 952 -16.87 -19.52 8.94
N PHE A 953 -15.54 -19.36 8.93
CA PHE A 953 -14.81 -18.86 7.76
C PHE A 953 -14.43 -19.99 6.78
N TYR A 954 -14.84 -21.23 7.03
CA TYR A 954 -14.57 -22.35 6.15
C TYR A 954 -15.83 -23.14 5.84
N ASN A 955 -16.04 -23.42 4.56
CA ASN A 955 -16.97 -24.43 4.02
C ASN A 955 -16.20 -25.32 3.05
N ALA A 956 -16.61 -26.57 2.85
CA ALA A 956 -16.00 -27.45 1.85
C ALA A 956 -16.58 -27.24 0.43
N ASP A 957 -17.16 -26.07 0.16
CA ASP A 957 -17.70 -25.68 -1.14
C ASP A 957 -16.61 -25.19 -2.11
N PRO A 958 -16.90 -25.04 -3.42
CA PRO A 958 -15.93 -24.58 -4.42
C PRO A 958 -15.37 -23.16 -4.17
N TYR A 959 -16.04 -22.33 -3.37
CA TYR A 959 -15.74 -20.92 -3.23
C TYR A 959 -14.45 -20.66 -2.49
N ARG A 960 -13.59 -19.76 -3.00
CA ARG A 960 -12.26 -19.49 -2.43
C ARG A 960 -11.43 -20.78 -2.25
N SER A 961 -11.54 -21.68 -3.22
CA SER A 961 -10.69 -22.85 -3.37
C SER A 961 -9.33 -22.52 -3.97
N SER A 962 -9.22 -21.35 -4.61
CA SER A 962 -8.00 -20.74 -5.14
C SER A 962 -8.09 -19.20 -5.03
N ASP A 963 -7.06 -18.48 -5.43
CA ASP A 963 -7.08 -17.05 -5.77
C ASP A 963 -7.42 -16.77 -7.23
N HIS A 964 -7.39 -17.78 -8.09
CA HIS A 964 -7.74 -17.69 -9.51
C HIS A 964 -9.07 -18.37 -9.81
N ASP A 965 -9.87 -17.82 -10.73
CA ASP A 965 -11.08 -18.51 -11.21
C ASP A 965 -10.74 -19.53 -12.31
N PRO A 966 -11.42 -20.69 -12.35
CA PRO A 966 -11.31 -21.61 -13.48
C PRO A 966 -11.95 -21.01 -14.75
N LEU A 967 -11.31 -21.22 -15.90
CA LEU A 967 -11.83 -20.88 -17.22
C LEU A 967 -12.33 -22.15 -17.92
N VAL A 968 -13.62 -22.19 -18.25
CA VAL A 968 -14.33 -23.34 -18.81
C VAL A 968 -14.66 -23.11 -20.28
N ILE A 969 -14.45 -24.12 -21.12
CA ILE A 969 -14.62 -24.06 -22.57
C ILE A 969 -15.52 -25.22 -23.01
N GLU A 970 -16.56 -24.88 -23.78
CA GLU A 970 -17.50 -25.82 -24.38
C GLU A 970 -17.14 -26.05 -25.84
N LEU A 971 -17.04 -27.32 -26.23
CA LEU A 971 -16.60 -27.75 -27.56
C LEU A 971 -17.63 -28.68 -28.21
N GLN A 972 -17.81 -28.57 -29.51
CA GLN A 972 -18.68 -29.41 -30.31
C GLN A 972 -17.87 -30.10 -31.43
N PHE A 973 -17.49 -31.35 -31.23
CA PHE A 973 -16.78 -32.16 -32.23
C PHE A 973 -17.73 -32.97 -33.12
N ALA A 974 -18.75 -33.62 -32.54
CA ALA A 974 -19.73 -34.35 -33.34
C ALA A 974 -20.64 -33.39 -34.12
N PRO A 975 -21.15 -33.78 -35.30
CA PRO A 975 -22.19 -33.01 -35.97
C PRO A 975 -23.43 -32.94 -35.07
N ALA A 976 -23.92 -31.74 -34.76
CA ALA A 976 -25.15 -31.57 -33.98
C ALA A 976 -26.26 -32.46 -34.55
N LEU A 977 -26.82 -33.37 -33.73
CA LEU A 977 -27.95 -34.19 -34.15
C LEU A 977 -29.09 -33.25 -34.58
N PRO A 978 -29.70 -33.43 -35.77
CA PRO A 978 -30.74 -32.53 -36.23
C PRO A 978 -31.92 -32.54 -35.25
N THR A 979 -32.17 -31.40 -34.59
CA THR A 979 -33.35 -31.22 -33.77
C THR A 979 -34.58 -31.18 -34.68
N CYS A 980 -35.55 -32.06 -34.41
CA CYS A 980 -36.81 -32.02 -35.15
C CYS A 980 -37.57 -30.73 -34.80
N ALA A 981 -38.26 -30.13 -35.78
CA ALA A 981 -39.11 -28.96 -35.54
C ALA A 981 -40.14 -29.21 -34.42
N PRO A 982 -40.52 -28.17 -33.64
CA PRO A 982 -41.47 -28.30 -32.53
C PRO A 982 -42.76 -29.02 -32.95
N GLY A 983 -43.09 -30.11 -32.27
CA GLY A 983 -44.28 -30.95 -32.54
C GLY A 983 -44.01 -32.30 -33.20
N ILE A 984 -42.76 -32.62 -33.58
CA ILE A 984 -42.37 -33.94 -34.06
C ILE A 984 -41.64 -34.68 -32.93
N VAL A 985 -42.32 -35.67 -32.31
CA VAL A 985 -41.74 -36.48 -31.23
C VAL A 985 -41.05 -37.72 -31.79
N ASN A 986 -39.81 -37.93 -31.37
CA ASN A 986 -39.04 -39.13 -31.65
C ASN A 986 -39.72 -40.35 -30.98
N ARG A 987 -40.12 -41.36 -31.76
CA ARG A 987 -40.54 -42.66 -31.21
C ARG A 987 -39.62 -43.74 -31.75
N PRO A 988 -38.85 -44.44 -30.90
CA PRO A 988 -38.05 -45.56 -31.35
C PRO A 988 -38.98 -46.71 -31.80
N ALA A 989 -38.99 -46.99 -33.10
CA ALA A 989 -39.60 -48.21 -33.61
C ALA A 989 -38.61 -49.36 -33.40
N HIS A 990 -38.87 -50.19 -32.40
CA HIS A 990 -38.05 -51.36 -32.11
C HIS A 990 -38.41 -52.52 -33.05
N PRO A 991 -37.43 -53.12 -33.71
CA PRO A 991 -37.36 -54.57 -33.75
C PRO A 991 -36.00 -55.07 -33.23
N ARG A 992 -36.04 -56.17 -32.48
CA ARG A 992 -34.86 -56.80 -31.87
C ARG A 992 -33.81 -57.18 -32.92
N GLY A 993 -32.58 -56.70 -32.75
CA GLY A 993 -31.38 -57.38 -33.26
C GLY A 993 -30.60 -56.77 -34.42
N LYS A 994 -30.70 -55.47 -34.72
CA LYS A 994 -29.75 -54.77 -35.63
C LYS A 994 -29.43 -53.35 -35.13
N GLU A 995 -28.25 -52.84 -35.51
CA GLU A 995 -27.76 -51.47 -35.23
C GLU A 995 -28.84 -50.40 -35.49
N LEU A 996 -28.86 -49.38 -34.63
CA LEU A 996 -29.78 -48.24 -34.71
C LEU A 996 -29.51 -47.44 -35.99
N PRO A 997 -30.51 -47.17 -36.85
CA PRO A 997 -30.33 -46.24 -37.95
C PRO A 997 -30.35 -44.80 -37.43
N VAL A 998 -29.45 -43.98 -37.98
CA VAL A 998 -29.36 -42.53 -37.82
C VAL A 998 -30.75 -41.88 -37.98
N PRO A 999 -31.12 -40.86 -37.16
CA PRO A 999 -32.46 -40.26 -37.19
C PRO A 999 -32.84 -39.73 -38.58
N ARG A 1000 -34.00 -40.11 -39.10
CA ARG A 1000 -34.62 -39.47 -40.28
C ARG A 1000 -35.83 -38.65 -39.87
N CYS A 1001 -35.76 -37.35 -40.09
CA CYS A 1001 -36.89 -36.44 -39.93
C CYS A 1001 -37.84 -36.56 -41.14
N ASP A 1002 -38.68 -37.60 -41.20
CA ASP A 1002 -39.60 -37.80 -42.34
C ASP A 1002 -40.95 -37.08 -42.12
N GLN A 1003 -41.34 -36.22 -43.08
CA GLN A 1003 -42.62 -35.51 -43.10
C GLN A 1003 -43.83 -36.35 -43.59
N ASN A 1004 -43.66 -37.64 -43.86
CA ASN A 1004 -44.72 -38.43 -44.52
C ASN A 1004 -45.31 -39.50 -43.62
N ASN A 1005 -46.27 -39.11 -42.77
CA ASN A 1005 -47.34 -40.04 -42.38
C ASN A 1005 -48.65 -39.29 -42.04
N ARG A 1006 -49.31 -38.75 -43.06
CA ARG A 1006 -50.76 -38.47 -42.96
C ARG A 1006 -51.49 -39.80 -43.10
N GLY A 1007 -52.09 -40.27 -42.01
CA GLY A 1007 -53.03 -41.37 -42.04
C GLY A 1007 -54.19 -41.09 -42.99
N GLY A 1008 -54.23 -41.81 -44.10
CA GLY A 1008 -55.38 -41.90 -45.00
C GLY A 1008 -56.17 -43.16 -44.68
N ASN A 1009 -57.16 -43.06 -43.81
CA ASN A 1009 -58.22 -44.05 -43.70
C ASN A 1009 -59.11 -43.91 -44.95
N GLY A 1010 -59.12 -44.90 -45.85
CA GLY A 1010 -59.91 -44.85 -47.08
C GLY A 1010 -60.00 -46.22 -47.78
N ARG A 1011 -61.06 -46.96 -47.42
CA ARG A 1011 -61.60 -48.22 -47.99
C ARG A 1011 -61.26 -48.52 -49.47
N ASN A 1012 -60.72 -49.72 -49.73
CA ASN A 1012 -61.42 -50.88 -50.32
C ASN A 1012 -60.51 -52.11 -50.36
#